data_AF-A7AXC0-F1
#
_entry.id   AF-A7AXC0-F1
#
_cell.length_a   1.000
_cell.length_b   1.000
_cell.length_c   1.000
_cell.angle_alpha   90.00
_cell.angle_beta   90.00
_cell.angle_gamma   90.00
#
_symmetry.space_group_name_H-M   'P 1'
#
loop_
_entity.id
_entity.type
_entity.pdbx_description
1 polymer ?
#
loop_
_entity_poly.entity_id
_entity_poly.type
_entity_poly.pdbx_seq_one_letter_code
_entity_poly.pdbx_strand_id
1 'polypeptide(L)'
;MILLPLFSIISIYHFLYSICFVVRDHSRPLVCDTLLDTGLGLRRHSLRSQDEQLLPCSVTGDDSRKSGSGILPGNNLIFGGVEAHIQLSLPTKIFCSCLSTAGGVVLQPTGDINDTSEFPACQGLYRGLSSLVSSLLNTGTGDQNASKGMLSFRDYISVYSNLSNNVFPVAPSQLERFGSQSLYNSVGTNSLTCEVCRGEVGALPQLSPIAILYGLAGCHVFSCTPNRLVSFDRKVYSYPDLPKRYQLTQVHDPIGLNGRIVLGSGRKIPISRVNLEEDTARRVSLDALDYNRSGIGLLEVVTSPVECTVDELVECCSVIYRLSVTSGLSKGLMHEGNLRFDVNISNPSLGTKRVELKNLNSFRRIRRAVLQCISSESWAVGQHVPQDDYLGTSPSPGLPKPDNTPWNNFFKDVLGTSETHDIADPVGVTLKWRGDLKSVGYQRVKSRSTSYLNIRDVNIPTVGLEPTLFDGVTSIVPSNDDTTLDTLVSSYPSVSRVLMATIHNSGHSDLFLAMCRILKDPVLVANWLVNYIIPGLDADSSDAEQLCDVIRAVNDNRLNMITARRILADFLMSGLELNEFLKEHDLVLLDDETTRSLVDDYLLKHVGSLPNSSSITQVVRDIVAHYGYRLSYRTVKDHLLGCIPS
;
A
#
# COMPACT_ATOMS: atom_id res chain seq x y z
N MET A 1 67.72 0.03 5.96
CA MET A 1 67.08 -0.82 4.94
C MET A 1 66.58 -2.05 5.66
N ILE A 2 65.27 -2.07 5.81
CA ILE A 2 64.45 -2.92 6.69
C ILE A 2 63.56 -3.75 5.76
N LEU A 3 63.12 -4.92 6.25
CA LEU A 3 62.10 -5.85 5.74
C LEU A 3 62.56 -6.99 4.82
N LEU A 4 62.60 -8.19 5.42
CA LEU A 4 61.96 -9.47 5.01
C LEU A 4 62.73 -10.59 5.75
N PRO A 5 62.13 -11.46 6.59
CA PRO A 5 60.85 -12.14 6.35
C PRO A 5 59.93 -12.28 7.61
N LEU A 6 58.68 -11.81 7.52
CA LEU A 6 57.62 -12.11 8.50
C LEU A 6 56.33 -12.66 7.85
N PHE A 7 56.35 -12.91 6.53
CA PHE A 7 55.16 -13.27 5.77
C PHE A 7 54.85 -14.78 5.67
N SER A 8 55.69 -15.65 6.23
CA SER A 8 55.51 -17.11 6.07
C SER A 8 54.78 -17.79 7.23
N ILE A 9 54.47 -17.09 8.33
CA ILE A 9 53.84 -17.70 9.52
C ILE A 9 52.33 -17.37 9.61
N ILE A 10 51.86 -16.27 9.02
CA ILE A 10 50.44 -15.87 9.07
C ILE A 10 49.57 -16.69 8.10
N SER A 11 50.17 -17.27 7.05
CA SER A 11 49.41 -18.03 6.03
C SER A 11 49.02 -19.45 6.46
N ILE A 12 49.57 -19.98 7.57
CA ILE A 12 49.23 -21.32 8.09
C ILE A 12 48.08 -21.25 9.11
N TYR A 13 47.94 -20.14 9.84
CA TYR A 13 46.85 -19.97 10.81
C TYR A 13 45.49 -19.66 10.17
N HIS A 14 45.46 -18.99 9.01
CA HIS A 14 44.19 -18.69 8.31
C HIS A 14 43.63 -19.88 7.51
N PHE A 15 44.45 -20.90 7.20
CA PHE A 15 44.02 -22.08 6.47
C PHE A 15 43.38 -23.15 7.38
N LEU A 16 43.77 -23.20 8.66
CA LEU A 16 43.25 -24.17 9.64
C LEU A 16 41.88 -23.79 10.23
N TYR A 17 41.46 -22.52 10.16
CA TYR A 17 40.13 -22.12 10.64
C TYR A 17 39.00 -22.41 9.65
N SER A 18 39.31 -22.64 8.37
CA SER A 18 38.32 -22.93 7.32
C SER A 18 38.02 -24.43 7.15
N ILE A 19 38.69 -25.33 7.88
CA ILE A 19 38.48 -26.79 7.79
C ILE A 19 37.62 -27.34 8.95
N CYS A 20 37.27 -26.54 9.96
CA CYS A 20 36.49 -27.03 11.12
C CYS A 20 34.96 -26.87 11.06
N PHE A 21 34.34 -26.60 9.90
CA PHE A 21 32.86 -26.62 9.77
C PHE A 21 32.31 -27.36 8.56
N VAL A 22 33.09 -28.27 7.98
CA VAL A 22 32.60 -29.26 7.03
C VAL A 22 33.11 -30.62 7.48
N VAL A 23 32.23 -31.39 8.13
CA VAL A 23 32.15 -32.87 8.16
C VAL A 23 31.34 -33.29 9.39
N ARG A 24 30.07 -33.66 9.17
CA ARG A 24 29.35 -34.72 9.89
C ARG A 24 28.25 -35.20 8.93
N ASP A 25 28.62 -36.12 8.04
CA ASP A 25 28.49 -37.58 8.19
C ASP A 25 27.20 -38.07 7.50
N HIS A 26 27.31 -38.20 6.17
CA HIS A 26 26.37 -38.96 5.35
C HIS A 26 26.87 -40.40 5.25
N SER A 27 26.59 -41.21 6.28
CA SER A 27 26.64 -42.67 6.12
C SER A 27 25.90 -43.41 7.24
N ARG A 28 24.59 -43.60 7.06
CA ARG A 28 23.82 -44.81 7.43
C ARG A 28 22.36 -44.69 6.96
N PRO A 29 21.86 -45.63 6.13
CA PRO A 29 20.43 -45.84 5.96
C PRO A 29 19.97 -46.86 7.01
N LEU A 30 18.97 -46.55 7.83
CA LEU A 30 18.20 -47.54 8.60
C LEU A 30 16.90 -46.84 9.03
N VAL A 31 15.78 -47.13 8.35
CA VAL A 31 14.82 -48.23 8.59
C VAL A 31 13.63 -47.68 9.39
N CYS A 32 12.45 -47.99 8.83
CA CYS A 32 11.14 -47.80 9.42
C CYS A 32 11.11 -48.21 10.88
N ASP A 33 10.41 -47.43 11.71
CA ASP A 33 9.49 -48.04 12.65
C ASP A 33 8.22 -47.18 12.78
N THR A 34 7.18 -47.81 12.27
CA THR A 34 5.77 -47.64 12.61
C THR A 34 5.54 -47.45 14.11
N LEU A 35 4.86 -46.37 14.48
CA LEU A 35 3.95 -46.36 15.62
C LEU A 35 2.64 -45.71 15.18
N LEU A 36 1.79 -46.57 14.62
CA LEU A 36 0.34 -46.46 14.64
C LEU A 36 -0.18 -46.63 16.06
N ASP A 37 -1.42 -46.17 16.26
CA ASP A 37 -2.33 -46.37 17.40
C ASP A 37 -2.10 -45.47 18.62
N THR A 38 -3.08 -44.75 19.16
CA THR A 38 -4.54 -44.74 18.97
C THR A 38 -5.09 -43.44 19.57
N GLY A 39 -6.21 -42.91 19.06
CA GLY A 39 -6.90 -41.81 19.75
C GLY A 39 -7.93 -41.05 18.93
N LEU A 40 -8.91 -41.77 18.37
CA LEU A 40 -10.11 -41.23 17.73
C LEU A 40 -10.79 -40.14 18.56
N GLY A 41 -11.12 -39.03 17.88
CA GLY A 41 -11.89 -37.91 18.43
C GLY A 41 -12.58 -37.09 17.34
N LEU A 42 -13.34 -37.76 16.47
CA LEU A 42 -14.26 -37.13 15.53
C LEU A 42 -15.24 -36.20 16.26
N ARG A 43 -15.18 -34.89 15.98
CA ARG A 43 -16.33 -33.99 16.15
C ARG A 43 -16.58 -33.17 14.89
N ARG A 44 -17.71 -33.49 14.26
CA ARG A 44 -18.43 -32.68 13.27
C ARG A 44 -18.82 -31.33 13.88
N HIS A 45 -18.59 -30.22 13.16
CA HIS A 45 -19.38 -28.98 13.24
C HIS A 45 -19.21 -28.25 11.91
N SER A 46 -20.16 -28.42 10.98
CA SER A 46 -21.29 -27.51 10.71
C SER A 46 -20.85 -26.17 10.12
N LEU A 47 -20.93 -26.09 8.80
CA LEU A 47 -21.10 -24.85 8.05
C LEU A 47 -22.23 -24.03 8.68
N ARG A 48 -21.87 -22.87 9.25
CA ARG A 48 -22.81 -21.81 9.57
C ARG A 48 -22.29 -20.55 8.90
N SER A 49 -23.01 -20.15 7.85
CA SER A 49 -23.11 -18.76 7.42
C SER A 49 -23.49 -17.92 8.64
N GLN A 50 -22.72 -16.85 8.88
CA GLN A 50 -23.17 -15.75 9.72
C GLN A 50 -23.13 -14.49 8.87
N ASP A 51 -24.30 -14.20 8.32
CA ASP A 51 -24.74 -12.85 7.97
C ASP A 51 -24.64 -11.97 9.23
N GLU A 52 -23.71 -11.02 9.26
CA GLU A 52 -23.79 -9.90 10.20
C GLU A 52 -24.35 -8.68 9.46
N GLN A 53 -25.64 -8.45 9.72
CA GLN A 53 -26.41 -7.30 9.28
C GLN A 53 -25.78 -5.99 9.78
N LEU A 54 -25.38 -5.14 8.85
CA LEU A 54 -25.09 -3.72 9.09
C LEU A 54 -26.42 -2.98 9.28
N LEU A 55 -26.72 -2.55 10.52
CA LEU A 55 -27.82 -1.63 10.79
C LEU A 55 -27.37 -0.18 10.53
N PRO A 56 -28.20 0.65 9.88
CA PRO A 56 -27.91 2.06 9.63
C PRO A 56 -28.20 2.92 10.87
N CYS A 57 -27.24 3.76 11.27
CA CYS A 57 -27.44 4.79 12.28
C CYS A 57 -28.43 5.84 11.77
N SER A 58 -29.60 5.92 12.40
CA SER A 58 -30.55 7.01 12.22
C SER A 58 -30.40 8.05 13.34
N VAL A 59 -30.39 9.31 12.94
CA VAL A 59 -30.44 10.49 13.82
C VAL A 59 -31.88 10.74 14.20
N THR A 60 -32.22 10.72 15.49
CA THR A 60 -33.36 11.46 16.08
C THR A 60 -33.03 11.85 17.52
N GLY A 61 -33.46 13.05 17.93
CA GLY A 61 -33.13 13.70 19.20
C GLY A 61 -34.17 13.53 20.32
N ASP A 62 -33.80 14.13 21.46
CA ASP A 62 -34.47 14.27 22.77
C ASP A 62 -34.70 12.96 23.55
N ASP A 63 -34.42 12.84 24.86
CA ASP A 63 -34.58 13.83 25.92
C ASP A 63 -33.81 13.46 27.24
N SER A 64 -33.37 14.50 27.95
CA SER A 64 -33.14 14.67 29.41
C SER A 64 -32.38 13.66 30.33
N ARG A 65 -31.34 14.22 30.97
CA ARG A 65 -30.84 14.06 32.36
C ARG A 65 -30.21 12.72 32.81
N LYS A 66 -28.87 12.73 32.91
CA LYS A 66 -28.14 12.52 34.19
C LYS A 66 -26.68 13.00 34.05
N SER A 67 -26.34 13.97 34.89
CA SER A 67 -25.02 14.58 35.03
C SER A 67 -24.01 13.59 35.62
N GLY A 68 -23.07 13.15 34.79
CA GLY A 68 -21.79 12.57 35.18
C GLY A 68 -20.77 13.08 34.18
N SER A 69 -19.72 13.75 34.66
CA SER A 69 -18.69 14.42 33.87
C SER A 69 -17.93 13.45 32.96
N GLY A 70 -18.50 13.14 31.80
CA GLY A 70 -17.82 12.53 30.67
C GLY A 70 -17.33 13.65 29.76
N ILE A 71 -16.01 13.81 29.69
CA ILE A 71 -15.35 14.60 28.65
C ILE A 71 -15.79 14.01 27.30
N LEU A 72 -16.52 14.79 26.50
CA LEU A 72 -16.80 14.47 25.09
C LEU A 72 -15.47 14.17 24.38
N PRO A 73 -15.36 13.15 23.51
CA PRO A 73 -14.12 12.85 22.79
C PRO A 73 -13.93 13.88 21.66
N GLY A 74 -13.58 15.12 22.04
CA GLY A 74 -13.21 16.18 21.12
C GLY A 74 -11.80 15.93 20.58
N ASN A 75 -11.65 16.00 19.25
CA ASN A 75 -10.41 16.11 18.47
C ASN A 75 -9.10 16.06 19.28
N ASN A 76 -8.65 14.86 19.64
CA ASN A 76 -7.31 14.69 20.19
C ASN A 76 -6.31 14.91 19.06
N LEU A 77 -5.80 16.14 18.97
CA LEU A 77 -4.68 16.49 18.11
C LEU A 77 -3.45 15.68 18.54
N ILE A 78 -2.81 15.03 17.57
CA ILE A 78 -1.57 14.29 17.75
C ILE A 78 -0.48 14.94 16.91
N PHE A 79 0.78 14.78 17.29
CA PHE A 79 1.89 15.14 16.42
C PHE A 79 2.29 13.90 15.62
N GLY A 80 1.96 13.88 14.33
CA GLY A 80 2.05 12.71 13.46
C GLY A 80 2.96 12.94 12.25
N GLY A 81 3.65 11.88 11.82
CA GLY A 81 4.43 11.85 10.59
C GLY A 81 4.34 10.47 9.92
N VAL A 82 4.47 10.45 8.60
CA VAL A 82 4.32 9.25 7.76
C VAL A 82 5.63 9.00 7.03
N GLU A 83 6.08 7.75 7.04
CA GLU A 83 7.16 7.21 6.23
C GLU A 83 6.55 6.17 5.29
N ALA A 84 6.55 6.46 3.99
CA ALA A 84 5.99 5.58 2.98
C ALA A 84 7.13 4.99 2.14
N HIS A 85 7.20 3.66 2.07
CA HIS A 85 8.12 2.94 1.20
C HIS A 85 7.36 2.45 -0.03
N ILE A 86 7.66 3.05 -1.18
CA ILE A 86 6.98 2.79 -2.45
C ILE A 86 7.93 1.98 -3.35
N GLN A 87 7.60 0.73 -3.65
CA GLN A 87 8.32 -0.05 -4.66
C GLN A 87 8.04 0.55 -6.03
N LEU A 88 9.12 0.98 -6.69
CA LEU A 88 9.08 1.55 -8.01
C LEU A 88 8.67 0.48 -9.03
N SER A 89 7.77 0.83 -9.95
CA SER A 89 7.29 -0.03 -11.05
C SER A 89 8.35 -0.29 -12.15
N LEU A 90 9.64 -0.19 -11.79
CA LEU A 90 10.76 -0.47 -12.67
C LEU A 90 10.74 -1.93 -13.13
N PRO A 91 11.03 -2.23 -14.42
CA PRO A 91 11.10 -3.61 -14.90
C PRO A 91 12.32 -4.36 -14.37
N THR A 92 13.39 -3.64 -14.04
CA THR A 92 14.62 -4.20 -13.46
C THR A 92 14.87 -3.62 -12.06
N LYS A 93 15.73 -4.29 -11.31
CA LYS A 93 16.22 -3.83 -10.00
C LYS A 93 17.02 -2.52 -10.14
N ILE A 94 17.12 -1.76 -9.05
CA ILE A 94 17.72 -0.40 -9.09
C ILE A 94 19.24 -0.42 -9.29
N PHE A 95 19.92 -1.47 -8.83
CA PHE A 95 21.39 -1.59 -8.87
C PHE A 95 21.92 -2.76 -9.71
N CYS A 96 21.05 -3.48 -10.44
CA CYS A 96 21.44 -4.55 -11.34
C CYS A 96 20.38 -4.79 -12.43
N SER A 97 20.70 -5.61 -13.42
CA SER A 97 19.84 -5.92 -14.58
C SER A 97 18.79 -7.01 -14.33
N CYS A 98 18.72 -7.59 -13.12
CA CYS A 98 17.70 -8.59 -12.81
C CYS A 98 16.29 -8.00 -12.90
N LEU A 99 15.33 -8.82 -13.32
CA LEU A 99 13.92 -8.44 -13.32
C LEU A 99 13.42 -8.12 -11.91
N SER A 100 12.52 -7.14 -11.83
CA SER A 100 11.85 -6.70 -10.61
C SER A 100 10.45 -7.28 -10.56
N THR A 101 10.09 -7.96 -9.47
CA THR A 101 8.72 -8.43 -9.24
C THR A 101 7.74 -7.28 -9.01
N ALA A 102 8.25 -6.11 -8.63
CA ALA A 102 7.46 -4.88 -8.51
C ALA A 102 7.15 -4.23 -9.87
N GLY A 103 7.78 -4.69 -10.95
CA GLY A 103 7.61 -4.13 -12.29
C GLY A 103 6.16 -4.22 -12.77
N GLY A 104 5.56 -3.05 -13.09
CA GLY A 104 4.22 -2.93 -13.69
C GLY A 104 4.17 -3.20 -15.19
N VAL A 105 5.34 -3.48 -15.77
CA VAL A 105 5.54 -3.64 -17.21
C VAL A 105 5.73 -5.13 -17.51
N VAL A 106 4.86 -5.69 -18.36
CA VAL A 106 5.06 -7.03 -18.90
C VAL A 106 6.05 -6.90 -20.05
N LEU A 107 7.28 -7.39 -19.87
CA LEU A 107 8.26 -7.47 -20.94
C LEU A 107 7.98 -8.72 -21.78
N GLN A 108 7.49 -8.56 -23.01
CA GLN A 108 7.39 -9.68 -23.96
C GLN A 108 8.72 -9.94 -24.68
N PRO A 109 9.03 -11.20 -25.05
CA PRO A 109 10.32 -11.60 -25.64
C PRO A 109 10.71 -10.85 -26.92
N THR A 110 9.73 -10.30 -27.64
CA THR A 110 9.91 -9.64 -28.93
C THR A 110 10.22 -8.15 -28.84
N GLY A 111 10.27 -7.56 -27.64
CA GLY A 111 10.51 -6.12 -27.47
C GLY A 111 9.30 -5.23 -27.78
N ASP A 112 8.19 -5.81 -28.25
CA ASP A 112 6.93 -5.10 -28.45
C ASP A 112 6.04 -5.18 -27.21
N ILE A 113 5.69 -4.00 -26.67
CA ILE A 113 4.80 -3.85 -25.52
C ILE A 113 3.36 -3.81 -26.03
N ASN A 114 2.69 -4.94 -26.20
CA ASN A 114 1.25 -4.94 -26.53
C ASN A 114 0.36 -4.59 -25.32
N ASP A 115 -0.71 -3.86 -25.62
CA ASP A 115 -1.47 -2.92 -24.79
C ASP A 115 -2.58 -3.56 -23.93
N THR A 116 -2.32 -4.69 -23.26
CA THR A 116 -3.35 -5.44 -22.51
C THR A 116 -3.05 -5.59 -21.01
N SER A 117 -2.39 -4.61 -20.39
CA SER A 117 -1.89 -4.77 -19.01
C SER A 117 -2.76 -4.13 -17.92
N GLU A 118 -2.83 -4.83 -16.80
CA GLU A 118 -3.46 -4.49 -15.51
C GLU A 118 -2.99 -3.14 -14.87
N PHE A 119 -1.94 -2.47 -15.40
CA PHE A 119 -1.36 -1.23 -14.83
C PHE A 119 -0.93 -0.19 -15.88
N PRO A 120 -1.87 0.50 -16.58
CA PRO A 120 -1.58 1.41 -17.69
C PRO A 120 -0.70 2.63 -17.30
N ALA A 121 -0.91 3.21 -16.12
CA ALA A 121 -0.11 4.36 -15.64
C ALA A 121 1.38 4.01 -15.49
N CYS A 122 1.68 2.81 -14.95
CA CYS A 122 3.05 2.31 -14.81
C CYS A 122 3.74 2.16 -16.17
N GLN A 123 3.01 1.65 -17.18
CA GLN A 123 3.55 1.50 -18.53
C GLN A 123 3.76 2.84 -19.22
N GLY A 124 2.80 3.76 -19.10
CA GLY A 124 2.88 5.10 -19.66
C GLY A 124 4.11 5.85 -19.14
N LEU A 125 4.30 5.85 -17.82
CA LEU A 125 5.48 6.47 -17.20
C LEU A 125 6.77 5.81 -17.70
N TYR A 126 6.86 4.48 -17.68
CA TYR A 126 8.06 3.77 -18.15
C TYR A 126 8.39 4.07 -19.63
N ARG A 127 7.40 3.98 -20.53
CA ARG A 127 7.57 4.24 -21.97
C ARG A 127 8.05 5.67 -22.20
N GLY A 128 7.44 6.65 -21.55
CA GLY A 128 7.82 8.05 -21.67
C GLY A 128 9.25 8.31 -21.17
N LEU A 129 9.60 7.81 -19.98
CA LEU A 129 10.95 7.96 -19.43
C LEU A 129 12.01 7.25 -20.28
N SER A 130 11.69 6.07 -20.84
CA SER A 130 12.59 5.33 -21.73
C SER A 130 12.83 6.08 -23.05
N SER A 131 11.80 6.71 -23.60
CA SER A 131 11.90 7.58 -24.78
C SER A 131 12.80 8.79 -24.49
N LEU A 132 12.67 9.41 -23.31
CA LEU A 132 13.53 10.51 -22.88
C LEU A 132 15.01 10.08 -22.82
N VAL A 133 15.31 8.92 -22.21
CA VAL A 133 16.68 8.37 -22.17
C VAL A 133 17.24 8.14 -23.58
N SER A 134 16.42 7.58 -24.47
CA SER A 134 16.81 7.30 -25.85
C SER A 134 17.09 8.59 -26.64
N SER A 135 16.28 9.63 -26.43
CA SER A 135 16.47 10.95 -27.02
C SER A 135 17.78 11.61 -26.54
N LEU A 136 18.09 11.50 -25.25
CA LEU A 136 19.33 12.03 -24.67
C LEU A 136 20.59 11.31 -25.20
N LEU A 137 20.51 10.02 -25.48
CA LEU A 137 21.60 9.26 -26.12
C LEU A 137 21.86 9.69 -27.56
N ASN A 138 20.79 9.96 -28.34
CA ASN A 138 20.90 10.32 -29.75
C ASN A 138 21.39 11.76 -29.99
N THR A 139 21.26 12.65 -29.01
CA THR A 139 21.56 14.09 -29.16
C THR A 139 23.04 14.44 -28.96
N GLY A 140 23.89 13.47 -28.61
CA GLY A 140 25.31 13.43 -29.04
C GLY A 140 26.16 14.69 -28.84
N THR A 141 26.06 15.39 -27.71
CA THR A 141 27.07 16.37 -27.29
C THR A 141 27.35 16.21 -25.81
N GLY A 142 28.46 15.54 -25.48
CA GLY A 142 28.96 15.48 -24.11
C GLY A 142 29.36 16.88 -23.66
N ASP A 143 28.77 17.36 -22.57
CA ASP A 143 29.19 18.61 -21.95
C ASP A 143 30.54 18.34 -21.28
N GLN A 144 31.63 18.82 -21.89
CA GLN A 144 33.03 18.61 -21.45
C GLN A 144 33.33 19.27 -20.09
N ASN A 145 32.35 19.83 -19.41
CA ASN A 145 32.48 20.37 -18.06
C ASN A 145 32.41 19.28 -16.98
N ALA A 146 33.23 18.24 -17.13
CA ALA A 146 33.53 17.29 -16.06
C ALA A 146 34.33 18.01 -14.97
N SER A 147 33.63 18.71 -14.08
CA SER A 147 34.23 19.18 -12.84
C SER A 147 34.62 17.97 -11.98
N LYS A 148 35.87 17.97 -11.49
CA LYS A 148 36.55 16.91 -10.72
C LYS A 148 35.59 15.90 -10.03
N GLY A 149 35.45 14.71 -10.62
CA GLY A 149 34.84 13.54 -9.97
C GLY A 149 33.33 13.34 -10.13
N MET A 150 32.65 14.17 -10.94
CA MET A 150 31.20 14.05 -11.19
C MET A 150 30.92 13.75 -12.66
N LEU A 151 30.00 12.80 -12.92
CA LEU A 151 29.51 12.51 -14.27
C LEU A 151 28.22 13.26 -14.52
N SER A 152 28.08 13.93 -15.67
CA SER A 152 26.77 14.44 -16.09
C SER A 152 25.80 13.28 -16.30
N PHE A 153 24.49 13.50 -16.18
CA PHE A 153 23.50 12.46 -16.44
C PHE A 153 23.61 11.88 -17.86
N ARG A 154 23.92 12.71 -18.87
CA ARG A 154 24.14 12.26 -20.26
C ARG A 154 25.36 11.36 -20.39
N ASP A 155 26.49 11.75 -19.81
CA ASP A 155 27.71 10.93 -19.81
C ASP A 155 27.46 9.62 -19.05
N TYR A 156 26.72 9.70 -17.95
CA TYR A 156 26.36 8.54 -17.14
C TYR A 156 25.54 7.51 -17.94
N ILE A 157 24.50 7.95 -18.66
CA ILE A 157 23.72 7.05 -19.53
C ILE A 157 24.62 6.43 -20.60
N SER A 158 25.52 7.21 -21.21
CA SER A 158 26.44 6.71 -22.24
C SER A 158 27.42 5.67 -21.71
N VAL A 159 27.94 5.87 -20.49
CA VAL A 159 28.79 4.87 -19.81
C VAL A 159 27.95 3.63 -19.46
N TYR A 160 26.75 3.82 -18.92
CA TYR A 160 25.85 2.74 -18.53
C TYR A 160 25.48 1.85 -19.72
N SER A 161 25.15 2.43 -20.88
CA SER A 161 24.76 1.69 -22.09
C SER A 161 25.93 0.90 -22.71
N ASN A 162 27.14 1.47 -22.69
CA ASN A 162 28.35 0.79 -23.14
C ASN A 162 28.74 -0.40 -22.23
N LEU A 163 28.50 -0.27 -20.93
CA LEU A 163 28.69 -1.36 -19.97
C LEU A 163 27.61 -2.43 -20.10
N SER A 164 26.34 -2.05 -20.30
CA SER A 164 25.24 -3.01 -20.44
C SER A 164 25.37 -3.87 -21.69
N ASN A 165 25.88 -3.31 -22.79
CA ASN A 165 26.16 -4.06 -24.03
C ASN A 165 27.30 -5.09 -23.88
N ASN A 166 28.18 -4.94 -22.88
CA ASN A 166 29.35 -5.81 -22.69
C ASN A 166 29.28 -6.72 -21.46
N VAL A 167 28.41 -6.45 -20.47
CA VAL A 167 28.49 -7.16 -19.18
C VAL A 167 27.21 -7.90 -18.79
N PHE A 168 26.01 -7.56 -19.30
CA PHE A 168 24.81 -8.35 -18.96
C PHE A 168 23.77 -8.28 -20.08
N PRO A 169 23.76 -9.22 -21.05
CA PRO A 169 22.55 -9.43 -21.81
C PRO A 169 21.52 -9.96 -20.80
N VAL A 170 20.39 -9.27 -20.67
CA VAL A 170 19.16 -9.96 -20.30
C VAL A 170 19.01 -11.02 -21.38
N ALA A 171 19.39 -12.26 -21.09
CA ALA A 171 19.31 -13.32 -22.07
C ALA A 171 17.83 -13.39 -22.51
N PRO A 172 17.53 -13.32 -23.83
CA PRO A 172 16.17 -13.44 -24.33
C PRO A 172 15.44 -14.67 -23.77
N SER A 173 16.20 -15.72 -23.43
CA SER A 173 15.73 -16.96 -22.79
C SER A 173 15.11 -16.77 -21.39
N GLN A 174 15.39 -15.67 -20.68
CA GLN A 174 14.73 -15.33 -19.41
C GLN A 174 13.37 -14.63 -19.65
N LEU A 175 13.23 -13.88 -20.74
CA LEU A 175 11.96 -13.26 -21.15
C LEU A 175 10.99 -14.29 -21.77
N GLU A 176 11.51 -15.25 -22.56
CA GLU A 176 10.71 -16.30 -23.23
C GLU A 176 10.00 -17.26 -22.27
N ARG A 177 10.48 -17.38 -21.02
CA ARG A 177 9.94 -18.34 -20.04
C ARG A 177 8.64 -17.90 -19.36
N PHE A 178 8.28 -16.62 -19.41
CA PHE A 178 7.20 -16.05 -18.58
C PHE A 178 6.09 -15.40 -19.40
N GLY A 179 5.71 -16.01 -20.54
CA GLY A 179 4.66 -15.50 -21.43
C GLY A 179 3.44 -14.94 -20.68
N SER A 180 2.98 -13.76 -21.11
CA SER A 180 1.69 -13.07 -20.84
C SER A 180 0.88 -13.42 -19.58
N GLN A 181 1.51 -13.72 -18.44
CA GLN A 181 0.82 -14.12 -17.23
C GLN A 181 1.54 -13.54 -16.01
N SER A 182 0.78 -13.13 -15.00
CA SER A 182 1.29 -12.51 -13.76
C SER A 182 2.51 -13.29 -13.24
N LEU A 183 3.68 -12.64 -13.30
CA LEU A 183 4.97 -13.17 -12.78
C LEU A 183 4.89 -13.59 -11.31
N TYR A 184 3.85 -13.22 -10.58
CA TYR A 184 3.81 -13.33 -9.13
C TYR A 184 3.60 -14.76 -8.61
N ASN A 185 2.75 -15.55 -9.26
CA ASN A 185 2.38 -16.90 -8.78
C ASN A 185 3.24 -18.03 -9.37
N SER A 186 4.14 -17.73 -10.31
CA SER A 186 4.93 -18.71 -11.07
C SER A 186 6.45 -18.53 -10.95
N VAL A 187 6.92 -17.46 -10.30
CA VAL A 187 8.36 -17.21 -10.09
C VAL A 187 8.87 -18.03 -8.92
N GLY A 188 9.77 -18.98 -9.22
CA GLY A 188 10.44 -19.79 -8.20
C GLY A 188 11.29 -18.94 -7.25
N THR A 189 11.45 -19.39 -6.02
CA THR A 189 12.32 -18.74 -5.02
C THR A 189 13.74 -18.57 -5.57
N ASN A 190 14.33 -17.39 -5.38
CA ASN A 190 15.68 -17.05 -5.84
C ASN A 190 15.94 -17.18 -7.36
N SER A 191 14.90 -17.16 -8.20
CA SER A 191 15.04 -17.29 -9.66
C SER A 191 15.37 -15.99 -10.40
N LEU A 192 15.10 -14.83 -9.80
CA LEU A 192 15.35 -13.49 -10.37
C LEU A 192 16.51 -12.79 -9.65
N THR A 193 17.66 -13.44 -9.62
CA THR A 193 18.81 -13.02 -8.80
C THR A 193 20.13 -13.02 -9.58
N CYS A 194 21.09 -12.22 -9.10
CA CYS A 194 22.48 -12.18 -9.56
C CYS A 194 23.43 -11.96 -8.36
N GLU A 195 24.72 -11.91 -8.63
CA GLU A 195 25.81 -11.72 -7.66
C GLU A 195 25.62 -10.42 -6.86
N VAL A 196 25.14 -9.36 -7.51
CA VAL A 196 24.93 -8.03 -6.89
C VAL A 196 23.80 -8.06 -5.87
N CYS A 197 22.62 -8.59 -6.22
CA CYS A 197 21.48 -8.62 -5.30
C CYS A 197 21.61 -9.70 -4.22
N ARG A 198 22.45 -10.72 -4.46
CA ARG A 198 22.86 -11.72 -3.46
C ARG A 198 24.01 -11.21 -2.57
N GLY A 199 24.65 -10.10 -2.93
CA GLY A 199 25.75 -9.53 -2.15
C GLY A 199 27.01 -10.39 -2.16
N GLU A 200 27.31 -11.06 -3.27
CA GLU A 200 28.48 -11.91 -3.40
C GLU A 200 29.78 -11.10 -3.44
N VAL A 201 30.88 -11.74 -3.01
CA VAL A 201 32.19 -11.10 -2.93
C VAL A 201 32.64 -10.65 -4.33
N GLY A 202 32.99 -9.37 -4.46
CA GLY A 202 33.44 -8.78 -5.72
C GLY A 202 32.31 -8.20 -6.58
N ALA A 203 31.04 -8.40 -6.22
CA ALA A 203 29.92 -7.80 -6.94
C ALA A 203 29.81 -6.28 -6.67
N LEU A 204 29.64 -5.50 -7.73
CA LEU A 204 29.51 -4.03 -7.65
C LEU A 204 28.11 -3.58 -8.11
N PRO A 205 27.48 -2.62 -7.40
CA PRO A 205 26.18 -2.09 -7.79
C PRO A 205 26.30 -1.17 -9.01
N GLN A 206 25.34 -1.25 -9.92
CA GLN A 206 25.22 -0.37 -11.08
C GLN A 206 23.85 0.32 -11.07
N LEU A 207 23.82 1.60 -10.72
CA LEU A 207 22.59 2.39 -10.62
C LEU A 207 21.89 2.53 -11.99
N SER A 208 20.62 2.17 -12.05
CA SER A 208 19.80 2.32 -13.25
C SER A 208 19.52 3.80 -13.57
N PRO A 209 19.82 4.31 -14.77
CA PRO A 209 19.53 5.69 -15.15
C PRO A 209 18.02 5.99 -15.12
N ILE A 210 17.20 5.01 -15.49
CA ILE A 210 15.75 5.18 -15.44
C ILE A 210 15.24 5.23 -13.98
N ALA A 211 15.90 4.56 -13.03
CA ALA A 211 15.56 4.69 -11.61
C ALA A 211 15.78 6.12 -11.08
N ILE A 212 16.82 6.83 -11.57
CA ILE A 212 17.01 8.26 -11.29
C ILE A 212 15.82 9.07 -11.80
N LEU A 213 15.35 8.80 -13.03
CA LEU A 213 14.19 9.49 -13.60
C LEU A 213 12.90 9.19 -12.85
N TYR A 214 12.71 7.96 -12.35
CA TYR A 214 11.61 7.63 -11.45
C TYR A 214 11.69 8.41 -10.13
N GLY A 215 12.90 8.60 -9.59
CA GLY A 215 13.11 9.47 -8.43
C GLY A 215 12.71 10.92 -8.71
N LEU A 216 13.07 11.46 -9.88
CA LEU A 216 12.64 12.80 -10.32
C LEU A 216 11.13 12.89 -10.56
N ALA A 217 10.51 11.85 -11.12
CA ALA A 217 9.06 11.77 -11.24
C ALA A 217 8.42 11.81 -9.85
N GLY A 218 8.97 11.08 -8.88
CA GLY A 218 8.61 11.17 -7.46
C GLY A 218 8.71 12.60 -6.92
N CYS A 219 9.79 13.32 -7.23
CA CYS A 219 9.92 14.72 -6.85
C CYS A 219 8.78 15.58 -7.40
N HIS A 220 8.42 15.42 -8.68
CA HIS A 220 7.30 16.14 -9.27
C HIS A 220 5.96 15.79 -8.60
N VAL A 221 5.66 14.49 -8.47
CA VAL A 221 4.42 13.97 -7.87
C VAL A 221 4.20 14.48 -6.46
N PHE A 222 5.28 14.56 -5.67
CA PHE A 222 5.24 15.03 -4.28
C PHE A 222 5.61 16.51 -4.12
N SER A 223 5.64 17.28 -5.22
CA SER A 223 5.96 18.71 -5.23
C SER A 223 7.28 19.06 -4.54
N CYS A 224 8.26 18.17 -4.57
CA CYS A 224 9.60 18.36 -3.99
C CYS A 224 10.51 19.14 -4.93
N THR A 225 11.46 19.87 -4.36
CA THR A 225 12.59 20.43 -5.10
C THR A 225 13.60 19.31 -5.36
N PRO A 226 13.92 18.98 -6.62
CA PRO A 226 14.90 17.95 -6.94
C PRO A 226 16.31 18.41 -6.57
N ASN A 227 17.14 17.48 -6.10
CA ASN A 227 18.57 17.74 -5.91
C ASN A 227 19.28 17.79 -7.26
N ARG A 228 20.36 18.57 -7.36
CA ARG A 228 21.21 18.64 -8.56
C ARG A 228 22.18 17.46 -8.65
N LEU A 229 22.38 16.75 -7.55
CA LEU A 229 23.32 15.64 -7.43
C LEU A 229 22.58 14.38 -7.00
N VAL A 230 22.97 13.25 -7.59
CA VAL A 230 22.53 11.92 -7.18
C VAL A 230 23.75 11.13 -6.75
N SER A 231 23.76 10.74 -5.49
CA SER A 231 24.77 9.89 -4.89
C SER A 231 24.11 9.01 -3.83
N PHE A 232 24.74 7.90 -3.53
CA PHE A 232 24.22 6.90 -2.60
C PHE A 232 25.12 6.76 -1.38
N ASP A 233 24.51 6.31 -0.30
CA ASP A 233 25.09 6.06 1.00
C ASP A 233 24.83 4.60 1.40
N ARG A 234 25.75 4.05 2.20
CA ARG A 234 25.60 2.75 2.84
C ARG A 234 25.00 2.96 4.23
N LYS A 235 23.77 2.49 4.42
CA LYS A 235 23.15 2.35 5.73
C LYS A 235 23.51 0.99 6.29
N VAL A 236 24.49 0.95 7.19
CA VAL A 236 25.13 -0.27 7.69
C VAL A 236 24.31 -0.87 8.83
N TYR A 237 23.80 -2.08 8.62
CA TYR A 237 23.19 -2.91 9.66
C TYR A 237 23.24 -4.38 9.27
N SER A 238 23.43 -5.24 10.26
CA SER A 238 23.44 -6.68 10.04
C SER A 238 22.04 -7.25 10.27
N TYR A 239 21.47 -7.83 9.22
CA TYR A 239 20.26 -8.62 9.29
C TYR A 239 20.29 -9.72 8.22
N PRO A 240 19.73 -10.92 8.46
CA PRO A 240 19.85 -12.04 7.52
C PRO A 240 19.36 -11.75 6.10
N ASP A 241 18.31 -10.93 5.96
CA ASP A 241 17.71 -10.56 4.66
C ASP A 241 18.52 -9.52 3.86
N LEU A 242 19.60 -9.00 4.42
CA LEU A 242 20.46 -8.01 3.79
C LEU A 242 21.89 -8.57 3.70
N PRO A 243 22.23 -9.30 2.62
CA PRO A 243 23.45 -10.09 2.56
C PRO A 243 24.72 -9.23 2.57
N LYS A 244 24.64 -8.02 1.99
CA LYS A 244 25.72 -7.02 1.96
C LYS A 244 26.03 -6.42 3.33
N ARG A 245 25.15 -6.60 4.33
CA ARG A 245 25.19 -5.95 5.66
C ARG A 245 25.15 -4.41 5.62
N TYR A 246 24.82 -3.85 4.47
CA TYR A 246 24.46 -2.46 4.28
C TYR A 246 23.41 -2.35 3.19
N GLN A 247 22.51 -1.40 3.36
CA GLN A 247 21.48 -1.06 2.40
C GLN A 247 21.92 0.22 1.68
N LEU A 248 21.89 0.19 0.35
CA LEU A 248 22.09 1.39 -0.45
C LEU A 248 20.87 2.30 -0.35
N THR A 249 21.07 3.54 0.07
CA THR A 249 20.02 4.56 0.29
C THR A 249 20.58 5.95 0.05
N GLN A 250 19.77 7.00 0.20
CA GLN A 250 20.23 8.39 0.23
C GLN A 250 20.00 9.00 1.63
N VAL A 251 21.08 9.37 2.29
CA VAL A 251 21.05 10.06 3.59
C VAL A 251 21.53 11.50 3.44
N HIS A 252 22.65 11.70 2.75
CA HIS A 252 23.26 13.02 2.59
C HIS A 252 22.62 13.82 1.45
N ASP A 253 22.35 13.16 0.32
CA ASP A 253 21.74 13.78 -0.87
C ASP A 253 20.45 13.06 -1.28
N PRO A 254 19.34 13.29 -0.55
CA PRO A 254 18.00 12.90 -1.01
C PRO A 254 17.75 13.37 -2.45
N ILE A 255 17.06 12.55 -3.25
CA ILE A 255 16.69 12.92 -4.62
C ILE A 255 15.75 14.14 -4.65
N GLY A 256 14.95 14.34 -3.60
CA GLY A 256 14.05 15.48 -3.46
C GLY A 256 13.89 15.96 -2.03
N LEU A 257 13.68 17.27 -1.86
CA LEU A 257 13.50 17.94 -0.57
C LEU A 257 12.31 18.91 -0.59
N ASN A 258 11.79 19.23 0.60
CA ASN A 258 10.83 20.33 0.80
C ASN A 258 9.57 20.23 -0.07
N GLY A 259 8.98 19.03 -0.14
CA GLY A 259 7.75 18.78 -0.87
C GLY A 259 6.49 19.08 -0.07
N ARG A 260 5.35 18.71 -0.65
CA ARG A 260 4.04 18.83 -0.01
C ARG A 260 3.00 17.94 -0.68
N ILE A 261 2.02 17.52 0.10
CA ILE A 261 0.76 16.97 -0.40
C ILE A 261 -0.40 17.86 0.06
N VAL A 262 -1.50 17.83 -0.69
CA VAL A 262 -2.73 18.58 -0.38
C VAL A 262 -3.80 17.57 0.00
N LEU A 263 -4.39 17.74 1.18
CA LEU A 263 -5.53 16.95 1.65
C LEU A 263 -6.82 17.48 1.01
N GLY A 264 -7.92 16.71 1.06
CA GLY A 264 -9.24 17.11 0.58
C GLY A 264 -9.81 18.34 1.29
N SER A 265 -9.32 18.65 2.50
CA SER A 265 -9.62 19.89 3.23
C SER A 265 -8.90 21.13 2.65
N GLY A 266 -7.99 20.96 1.69
CA GLY A 266 -7.08 22.00 1.20
C GLY A 266 -5.84 22.21 2.08
N ARG A 267 -5.77 21.52 3.23
CA ARG A 267 -4.61 21.57 4.13
C ARG A 267 -3.39 20.97 3.45
N LYS A 268 -2.25 21.65 3.57
CA LYS A 268 -0.96 21.21 3.03
C LYS A 268 -0.16 20.47 4.10
N ILE A 269 0.23 19.23 3.83
CA ILE A 269 1.13 18.45 4.68
C ILE A 269 2.53 18.50 4.04
N PRO A 270 3.55 19.05 4.72
CA PRO A 270 4.89 19.13 4.16
C PRO A 270 5.55 17.75 4.05
N ILE A 271 6.30 17.54 2.98
CA ILE A 271 7.21 16.41 2.79
C ILE A 271 8.63 16.90 3.05
N SER A 272 9.33 16.25 3.97
CA SER A 272 10.70 16.63 4.34
C SER A 272 11.69 16.24 3.24
N ARG A 273 11.63 14.98 2.82
CA ARG A 273 12.54 14.38 1.84
C ARG A 273 11.89 13.21 1.11
N VAL A 274 12.42 12.95 -0.07
CA VAL A 274 12.18 11.75 -0.88
C VAL A 274 13.54 11.15 -1.21
N ASN A 275 13.71 9.84 -1.01
CA ASN A 275 14.98 9.15 -1.20
C ASN A 275 14.80 7.92 -2.09
N LEU A 276 15.81 7.61 -2.89
CA LEU A 276 15.95 6.30 -3.52
C LEU A 276 16.68 5.34 -2.59
N GLU A 277 16.21 4.11 -2.52
CA GLU A 277 16.85 3.02 -1.78
C GLU A 277 16.61 1.67 -2.47
N GLU A 278 17.28 0.61 -2.00
CA GLU A 278 16.97 -0.77 -2.36
C GLU A 278 16.12 -1.49 -1.31
N ASP A 279 15.25 -2.40 -1.76
CA ASP A 279 14.57 -3.32 -0.86
C ASP A 279 15.45 -4.50 -0.44
N THR A 280 15.10 -5.09 0.70
CA THR A 280 15.76 -6.25 1.30
C THR A 280 15.18 -7.56 0.78
N ALA A 281 15.87 -8.69 0.99
CA ALA A 281 15.31 -10.00 0.68
C ALA A 281 14.04 -10.26 1.51
N ARG A 282 13.17 -11.15 1.02
CA ARG A 282 11.99 -11.61 1.76
C ARG A 282 12.37 -12.84 2.58
N ARG A 283 11.97 -12.89 3.85
CA ARG A 283 12.07 -14.11 4.66
C ARG A 283 10.86 -15.02 4.38
N VAL A 284 11.12 -16.25 3.93
CA VAL A 284 10.08 -17.25 3.61
C VAL A 284 9.83 -18.16 4.79
N SER A 285 10.89 -18.65 5.44
CA SER A 285 10.83 -19.46 6.66
C SER A 285 11.88 -18.98 7.66
N LEU A 286 12.09 -19.70 8.77
CA LEU A 286 13.12 -19.29 9.73
C LEU A 286 14.53 -19.32 9.10
N ASP A 287 14.77 -20.27 8.21
CA ASP A 287 16.08 -20.57 7.63
C ASP A 287 16.17 -20.29 6.12
N ALA A 288 15.07 -19.88 5.48
CA ALA A 288 15.02 -19.63 4.03
C ALA A 288 14.72 -18.15 3.70
N LEU A 289 15.56 -17.61 2.82
CA LEU A 289 15.46 -16.26 2.27
C LEU A 289 15.21 -16.32 0.75
N ASP A 290 14.38 -15.39 0.29
CA ASP A 290 14.10 -15.13 -1.12
C ASP A 290 14.65 -13.76 -1.53
N TYR A 291 15.74 -13.80 -2.29
CA TYR A 291 16.46 -12.65 -2.84
C TYR A 291 15.80 -12.10 -4.11
N ASN A 292 14.68 -12.66 -4.58
CA ASN A 292 13.90 -12.07 -5.68
C ASN A 292 13.55 -10.60 -5.37
N ARG A 293 13.22 -10.28 -4.11
CA ARG A 293 12.93 -8.90 -3.66
C ARG A 293 14.17 -8.03 -3.42
N SER A 294 15.31 -8.64 -3.12
CA SER A 294 16.57 -7.92 -2.83
C SER A 294 16.98 -7.08 -4.03
N GLY A 295 17.18 -5.77 -3.84
CA GLY A 295 17.57 -4.84 -4.90
C GLY A 295 16.43 -4.22 -5.70
N ILE A 296 15.15 -4.49 -5.38
CA ILE A 296 14.02 -3.76 -5.97
C ILE A 296 14.14 -2.28 -5.60
N GLY A 297 13.91 -1.39 -6.58
CA GLY A 297 13.96 0.05 -6.35
C GLY A 297 12.83 0.53 -5.44
N LEU A 298 13.17 1.34 -4.45
CA LEU A 298 12.24 1.92 -3.50
C LEU A 298 12.37 3.44 -3.52
N LEU A 299 11.23 4.10 -3.39
CA LEU A 299 11.12 5.52 -3.10
C LEU A 299 10.59 5.68 -1.67
N GLU A 300 11.44 6.15 -0.77
CA GLU A 300 11.08 6.48 0.61
C GLU A 300 10.57 7.94 0.64
N VAL A 301 9.29 8.14 0.98
CA VAL A 301 8.68 9.46 1.15
C VAL A 301 8.46 9.72 2.63
N VAL A 302 9.08 10.77 3.16
CA VAL A 302 9.03 11.10 4.59
C VAL A 302 8.35 12.45 4.80
N THR A 303 7.19 12.45 5.45
CA THR A 303 6.51 13.71 5.79
C THR A 303 7.20 14.41 6.95
N SER A 304 7.11 15.74 6.97
CA SER A 304 7.43 16.49 8.19
C SER A 304 6.40 16.11 9.27
N PRO A 305 6.81 16.02 10.54
CA PRO A 305 5.87 15.78 11.61
C PRO A 305 5.03 17.03 11.85
N VAL A 306 3.71 16.88 11.94
CA VAL A 306 2.74 17.97 12.07
C VAL A 306 1.65 17.64 13.08
N GLU A 307 1.06 18.67 13.69
CA GLU A 307 -0.16 18.49 14.48
C GLU A 307 -1.32 18.10 13.57
N CYS A 308 -1.87 16.92 13.71
CA CYS A 308 -2.97 16.42 12.88
C CYS A 308 -3.98 15.63 13.71
N THR A 309 -5.17 15.48 13.14
CA THR A 309 -6.14 14.49 13.59
C THR A 309 -5.80 13.11 13.04
N VAL A 310 -6.36 12.06 13.64
CA VAL A 310 -6.20 10.69 13.14
C VAL A 310 -6.71 10.56 11.71
N ASP A 311 -7.82 11.22 11.38
CA ASP A 311 -8.40 11.13 10.04
C ASP A 311 -7.52 11.86 9.01
N GLU A 312 -6.94 13.02 9.33
CA GLU A 312 -5.95 13.69 8.46
C GLU A 312 -4.68 12.85 8.26
N LEU A 313 -4.22 12.13 9.28
CA LEU A 313 -3.06 11.24 9.17
C LEU A 313 -3.33 10.06 8.25
N VAL A 314 -4.54 9.47 8.33
CA VAL A 314 -4.97 8.37 7.45
C VAL A 314 -5.17 8.89 6.02
N GLU A 315 -5.76 10.07 5.87
CA GLU A 315 -5.93 10.75 4.59
C GLU A 315 -4.57 11.05 3.95
N CYS A 316 -3.59 11.51 4.71
CA CYS A 316 -2.21 11.71 4.25
C CYS A 316 -1.65 10.42 3.62
N CYS A 317 -1.78 9.26 4.29
CA CYS A 317 -1.38 7.97 3.73
C CYS A 317 -2.16 7.64 2.44
N SER A 318 -3.47 7.89 2.43
CA SER A 318 -4.34 7.64 1.27
C SER A 318 -3.97 8.50 0.06
N VAL A 319 -3.60 9.77 0.28
CA VAL A 319 -3.16 10.69 -0.77
C VAL A 319 -1.80 10.26 -1.33
N ILE A 320 -0.84 9.89 -0.46
CA ILE A 320 0.46 9.35 -0.91
C ILE A 320 0.25 8.09 -1.77
N TYR A 321 -0.62 7.19 -1.32
CA TYR A 321 -0.99 6.00 -2.07
C TYR A 321 -1.56 6.35 -3.46
N ARG A 322 -2.62 7.18 -3.50
CA ARG A 322 -3.28 7.58 -4.74
C ARG A 322 -2.29 8.18 -5.73
N LEU A 323 -1.53 9.19 -5.29
CA LEU A 323 -0.51 9.86 -6.09
C LEU A 323 0.54 8.89 -6.64
N SER A 324 0.96 7.89 -5.86
CA SER A 324 1.94 6.89 -6.29
C SER A 324 1.41 5.97 -7.38
N VAL A 325 0.13 5.63 -7.33
CA VAL A 325 -0.53 4.72 -8.29
C VAL A 325 -0.91 5.46 -9.56
N THR A 326 -1.57 6.61 -9.45
CA THR A 326 -2.06 7.39 -10.60
C THR A 326 -0.92 7.93 -11.45
N SER A 327 0.19 8.32 -10.85
CA SER A 327 1.40 8.75 -11.58
C SER A 327 2.17 7.61 -12.23
N GLY A 328 1.86 6.34 -11.89
CA GLY A 328 2.56 5.17 -12.39
C GLY A 328 3.87 4.84 -11.66
N LEU A 329 4.16 5.48 -10.53
CA LEU A 329 5.36 5.17 -9.72
C LEU A 329 5.30 3.76 -9.13
N SER A 330 4.11 3.23 -8.84
CA SER A 330 3.92 1.90 -8.25
C SER A 330 2.60 1.26 -8.67
N LYS A 331 2.54 -0.08 -8.65
CA LYS A 331 1.29 -0.84 -8.81
C LYS A 331 0.27 -0.59 -7.70
N GLY A 332 0.74 -0.21 -6.50
CA GLY A 332 -0.13 0.02 -5.35
C GLY A 332 -0.66 -1.26 -4.67
N LEU A 333 -0.25 -2.46 -5.04
CA LEU A 333 -0.72 -3.68 -4.37
C LEU A 333 -0.14 -3.80 -2.95
N MET A 334 -0.84 -3.22 -1.96
CA MET A 334 -0.40 -3.18 -0.55
C MET A 334 -0.26 -4.59 0.06
N HIS A 335 -1.06 -5.55 -0.40
CA HIS A 335 -1.02 -6.92 0.08
C HIS A 335 0.25 -7.67 -0.40
N GLU A 336 0.78 -7.30 -1.57
CA GLU A 336 2.06 -7.80 -2.09
C GLU A 336 3.27 -7.05 -1.51
N GLY A 337 3.02 -5.92 -0.85
CA GLY A 337 4.06 -5.08 -0.24
C GLY A 337 4.65 -4.02 -1.16
N ASN A 338 4.01 -3.72 -2.31
CA ASN A 338 4.44 -2.65 -3.20
C ASN A 338 4.42 -1.27 -2.53
N LEU A 339 3.57 -1.09 -1.52
CA LEU A 339 3.48 0.17 -0.80
C LEU A 339 3.28 -0.12 0.69
N ARG A 340 4.19 0.41 1.51
CA ARG A 340 4.24 0.18 2.97
C ARG A 340 4.26 1.51 3.70
N PHE A 341 3.54 1.59 4.81
CA PHE A 341 3.52 2.77 5.67
C PHE A 341 3.99 2.44 7.07
N ASP A 342 4.91 3.26 7.57
CA ASP A 342 5.29 3.35 8.96
C ASP A 342 4.83 4.71 9.50
N VAL A 343 4.11 4.70 10.62
CA VAL A 343 3.44 5.89 11.16
C VAL A 343 4.08 6.27 12.49
N ASN A 344 4.61 7.49 12.57
CA ASN A 344 5.24 8.03 13.76
C ASN A 344 4.28 8.99 14.47
N ILE A 345 3.97 8.76 15.74
CA ILE A 345 3.08 9.60 16.54
C ILE A 345 3.72 9.99 17.87
N SER A 346 3.38 11.17 18.37
CA SER A 346 3.70 11.66 19.71
C SER A 346 2.57 12.54 20.24
N ASN A 347 2.48 12.68 21.57
CA ASN A 347 1.56 13.60 22.21
C ASN A 347 2.38 14.65 22.98
N PRO A 348 2.60 15.84 22.40
CA PRO A 348 3.38 16.90 23.02
C PRO A 348 2.83 17.32 24.38
N SER A 349 1.50 17.38 24.53
CA SER A 349 0.82 17.79 25.75
C SER A 349 1.04 16.83 26.92
N LEU A 350 1.38 15.57 26.64
CA LEU A 350 1.72 14.55 27.65
C LEU A 350 3.23 14.34 27.80
N GLY A 351 4.06 15.06 27.03
CA GLY A 351 5.51 14.88 27.01
C GLY A 351 5.95 13.47 26.59
N THR A 352 5.15 12.77 25.78
CA THR A 352 5.42 11.35 25.45
C THR A 352 6.50 11.20 24.40
N LYS A 353 7.32 10.16 24.55
CA LYS A 353 8.35 9.80 23.55
C LYS A 353 7.68 9.33 22.25
N ARG A 354 8.42 9.44 21.13
CA ARG A 354 7.92 9.04 19.81
C ARG A 354 7.57 7.56 19.76
N VAL A 355 6.39 7.25 19.24
CA VAL A 355 5.94 5.88 18.96
C VAL A 355 5.92 5.68 17.44
N GLU A 356 6.66 4.69 16.95
CA GLU A 356 6.62 4.28 15.54
C GLU A 356 5.77 3.01 15.41
N LEU A 357 4.72 3.07 14.60
CA LEU A 357 3.82 1.98 14.29
C LEU A 357 4.20 1.35 12.95
N LYS A 358 4.54 0.07 12.95
CA LYS A 358 4.90 -0.71 11.76
C LYS A 358 3.86 -1.79 11.43
N ASN A 359 3.99 -2.36 10.22
CA ASN A 359 3.17 -3.47 9.70
C ASN A 359 1.70 -3.07 9.44
N LEU A 360 1.50 -1.89 8.85
CA LEU A 360 0.19 -1.28 8.65
C LEU A 360 -0.30 -1.45 7.20
N ASN A 361 -0.64 -2.69 6.83
CA ASN A 361 -0.95 -3.03 5.42
C ASN A 361 -2.36 -2.59 4.94
N SER A 362 -3.07 -1.71 5.65
CA SER A 362 -4.32 -1.09 5.16
C SER A 362 -4.68 0.18 5.94
N PHE A 363 -5.41 1.11 5.32
CA PHE A 363 -5.82 2.37 5.95
C PHE A 363 -6.68 2.14 7.21
N ARG A 364 -7.57 1.14 7.17
CA ARG A 364 -8.36 0.75 8.35
C ARG A 364 -7.46 0.27 9.51
N ARG A 365 -6.38 -0.45 9.20
CA ARG A 365 -5.40 -0.90 10.21
C ARG A 365 -4.60 0.29 10.75
N ILE A 366 -4.17 1.22 9.90
CA ILE A 366 -3.51 2.47 10.31
C ILE A 366 -4.39 3.20 11.33
N ARG A 367 -5.64 3.49 10.96
CA ARG A 367 -6.60 4.19 11.83
C ARG A 367 -6.76 3.50 13.17
N ARG A 368 -6.98 2.18 13.16
CA ARG A 368 -7.19 1.39 14.39
C ARG A 368 -5.94 1.36 15.27
N ALA A 369 -4.75 1.20 14.68
CA ALA A 369 -3.49 1.18 15.41
C ALA A 369 -3.23 2.52 16.11
N VAL A 370 -3.46 3.63 15.41
CA VAL A 370 -3.30 4.99 15.96
C VAL A 370 -4.32 5.25 17.07
N LEU A 371 -5.60 4.95 16.85
CA LEU A 371 -6.64 5.11 17.87
C LEU A 371 -6.34 4.29 19.13
N GLN A 372 -5.90 3.04 18.97
CA GLN A 372 -5.54 2.19 20.10
C GLN A 372 -4.33 2.75 20.86
N CYS A 373 -3.34 3.30 20.17
CA CYS A 373 -2.21 3.96 20.84
C CYS A 373 -2.66 5.20 21.61
N ILE A 374 -3.60 5.97 21.04
CA ILE A 374 -4.14 7.18 21.67
C ILE A 374 -4.98 6.86 22.91
N SER A 375 -5.80 5.80 22.86
CA SER A 375 -6.73 5.45 23.93
C SER A 375 -6.13 4.63 25.06
N SER A 376 -4.92 4.09 24.90
CA SER A 376 -4.29 3.20 25.86
C SER A 376 -3.10 3.85 26.56
N GLU A 377 -2.66 3.22 27.66
CA GLU A 377 -1.37 3.47 28.31
C GLU A 377 -0.16 3.14 27.40
N SER A 378 -0.34 2.84 26.11
CA SER A 378 0.76 2.63 25.16
C SER A 378 1.67 3.87 25.04
N TRP A 379 1.13 5.07 25.29
CA TRP A 379 1.95 6.27 25.49
C TRP A 379 2.90 6.16 26.69
N ALA A 380 2.46 5.49 27.77
CA ALA A 380 3.26 5.20 28.96
C ALA A 380 4.29 4.08 28.72
N VAL A 381 4.06 3.16 27.77
CA VAL A 381 5.11 2.21 27.31
C VAL A 381 6.29 2.96 26.67
N GLY A 382 6.05 4.13 26.06
CA GLY A 382 7.11 5.04 25.63
C GLY A 382 7.89 5.68 26.79
N GLN A 383 7.33 5.71 28.01
CA GLN A 383 7.99 6.22 29.22
C GLN A 383 8.72 5.10 29.99
N HIS A 384 8.10 3.91 30.10
CA HIS A 384 8.70 2.72 30.68
C HIS A 384 9.29 1.82 29.60
N VAL A 385 10.51 2.15 29.19
CA VAL A 385 11.37 1.21 28.46
C VAL A 385 11.66 0.04 29.41
N PRO A 386 11.27 -1.21 29.08
CA PRO A 386 11.78 -2.36 29.79
C PRO A 386 13.31 -2.31 29.68
N GLN A 387 14.01 -2.37 30.80
CA GLN A 387 15.46 -2.41 30.82
C GLN A 387 15.88 -3.76 30.21
N ASP A 388 16.05 -3.80 28.89
CA ASP A 388 16.56 -4.97 28.20
C ASP A 388 18.00 -5.18 28.66
N ASP A 389 18.24 -6.21 29.48
CA ASP A 389 19.56 -6.75 29.77
C ASP A 389 20.22 -7.12 28.43
N TYR A 390 21.12 -6.26 27.94
CA TYR A 390 21.81 -6.39 26.65
C TYR A 390 22.74 -7.60 26.52
N LEU A 391 22.70 -8.53 27.46
CA LEU A 391 23.42 -9.79 27.45
C LEU A 391 22.40 -10.89 27.67
N GLY A 392 22.08 -11.65 26.62
CA GLY A 392 21.18 -12.80 26.64
C GLY A 392 21.55 -13.82 27.71
N THR A 393 21.14 -13.57 28.94
CA THR A 393 21.23 -14.47 30.08
C THR A 393 19.87 -14.46 30.78
N SER A 394 18.85 -14.99 30.10
CA SER A 394 17.81 -15.69 30.86
C SER A 394 18.54 -16.80 31.62
N PRO A 395 18.60 -16.78 32.96
CA PRO A 395 19.32 -17.81 33.69
C PRO A 395 18.58 -19.13 33.47
N SER A 396 19.22 -20.06 32.74
CA SER A 396 18.87 -21.46 32.86
C SER A 396 18.98 -21.83 34.34
N PRO A 397 17.94 -22.39 34.98
CA PRO A 397 18.02 -22.75 36.38
C PRO A 397 19.07 -23.86 36.52
N GLY A 398 20.18 -23.59 37.19
CA GLY A 398 21.06 -24.65 37.71
C GLY A 398 22.52 -24.69 37.27
N LEU A 399 23.09 -23.69 36.60
CA LEU A 399 24.55 -23.65 36.35
C LEU A 399 25.19 -22.39 36.95
N PRO A 400 26.25 -22.51 37.77
CA PRO A 400 26.95 -21.36 38.33
C PRO A 400 27.63 -20.56 37.21
N LYS A 401 27.40 -19.25 37.17
CA LYS A 401 28.05 -18.34 36.22
C LYS A 401 29.57 -18.35 36.47
N PRO A 402 30.43 -18.51 35.44
CA PRO A 402 31.87 -18.42 35.61
C PRO A 402 32.27 -17.00 36.04
N ASP A 403 33.23 -16.91 36.95
CA ASP A 403 33.74 -15.64 37.47
C ASP A 403 34.61 -14.93 36.43
N ASN A 404 33.98 -14.08 35.63
CA ASN A 404 34.62 -13.29 34.58
C ASN A 404 35.16 -11.93 35.08
N THR A 405 35.27 -11.72 36.41
CA THR A 405 35.83 -10.46 36.95
C THR A 405 37.23 -10.11 36.44
N PRO A 406 38.17 -11.04 36.18
CA PRO A 406 39.51 -10.67 35.70
C PRO A 406 39.47 -10.07 34.29
N TRP A 407 38.66 -10.66 33.40
CA TRP A 407 38.50 -10.20 32.01
C TRP A 407 37.79 -8.85 31.95
N ASN A 408 36.73 -8.67 32.73
CA ASN A 408 36.01 -7.39 32.80
C ASN A 408 36.90 -6.27 33.33
N ASN A 409 37.76 -6.56 34.32
CA ASN A 409 38.70 -5.59 34.84
C ASN A 409 39.80 -5.25 33.84
N PHE A 410 40.32 -6.25 33.11
CA PHE A 410 41.29 -6.02 32.03
C PHE A 410 40.73 -5.12 30.93
N PHE A 411 39.51 -5.37 30.45
CA PHE A 411 38.90 -4.51 29.43
C PHE A 411 38.58 -3.11 29.94
N LYS A 412 38.20 -2.96 31.22
CA LYS A 412 38.00 -1.65 31.84
C LYS A 412 39.30 -0.86 31.96
N ASP A 413 40.42 -1.52 32.27
CA ASP A 413 41.75 -0.89 32.35
C ASP A 413 42.27 -0.49 30.97
N VAL A 414 42.11 -1.35 29.97
CA VAL A 414 42.57 -1.10 28.59
C VAL A 414 41.79 0.02 27.91
N LEU A 415 40.48 0.10 28.16
CA LEU A 415 39.63 1.11 27.53
C LEU A 415 39.72 2.48 28.21
N GLY A 416 40.43 2.59 29.33
CA GLY A 416 40.53 3.79 30.14
C GLY A 416 39.16 4.26 30.64
N THR A 417 39.14 5.11 31.66
CA THR A 417 37.93 5.78 32.14
C THR A 417 37.41 6.77 31.10
N SER A 418 36.84 6.28 30.01
CA SER A 418 35.77 7.01 29.36
C SER A 418 34.53 6.71 30.19
N GLU A 419 34.04 7.71 30.92
CA GLU A 419 32.65 7.69 31.37
C GLU A 419 31.82 7.36 30.13
N THR A 420 31.19 6.18 30.10
CA THR A 420 30.23 5.84 29.05
C THR A 420 29.00 6.69 29.28
N HIS A 421 29.08 7.98 28.93
CA HIS A 421 28.00 8.94 29.02
C HIS A 421 26.93 8.73 27.92
N ASP A 422 27.10 7.72 27.07
CA ASP A 422 26.21 7.47 25.92
C ASP A 422 25.41 6.16 26.05
N ILE A 423 24.81 5.85 27.20
CA ILE A 423 23.51 5.16 27.14
C ILE A 423 22.51 6.22 26.72
N ALA A 424 22.54 6.59 25.44
CA ALA A 424 21.77 7.69 24.93
C ALA A 424 20.29 7.43 25.17
N ASP A 425 19.61 8.38 25.85
CA ASP A 425 18.20 8.28 26.18
C ASP A 425 17.40 7.74 25.00
N PRO A 426 16.53 6.75 25.22
CA PRO A 426 15.74 6.19 24.13
C PRO A 426 14.89 7.28 23.52
N VAL A 427 14.95 7.43 22.20
CA VAL A 427 14.25 8.45 21.41
C VAL A 427 12.76 8.09 21.27
N GLY A 428 12.44 6.80 21.41
CA GLY A 428 11.10 6.29 21.26
C GLY A 428 11.03 4.77 21.28
N VAL A 429 9.86 4.24 20.94
CA VAL A 429 9.60 2.81 20.83
C VAL A 429 9.01 2.47 19.46
N THR A 430 9.30 1.28 18.97
CA THR A 430 8.64 0.69 17.81
C THR A 430 7.59 -0.30 18.31
N LEU A 431 6.34 -0.07 17.90
CA LEU A 431 5.23 -0.98 18.08
C LEU A 431 4.87 -1.62 16.73
N LYS A 432 4.47 -2.89 16.77
CA LYS A 432 4.07 -3.65 15.58
C LYS A 432 2.60 -4.01 15.68
N TRP A 433 1.86 -3.79 14.59
CA TRP A 433 0.49 -4.29 14.47
C TRP A 433 0.48 -5.82 14.38
N ARG A 434 -0.26 -6.47 15.29
CA ARG A 434 -0.53 -7.91 15.33
C ARG A 434 -1.91 -8.17 14.73
N GLY A 435 -1.93 -8.75 13.53
CA GLY A 435 -3.16 -8.92 12.74
C GLY A 435 -4.16 -9.92 13.34
N ASP A 436 -3.62 -10.96 13.98
CA ASP A 436 -4.33 -12.00 14.74
C ASP A 436 -5.07 -11.43 15.95
N LEU A 437 -4.36 -10.65 16.79
CA LEU A 437 -4.93 -10.04 17.99
C LEU A 437 -5.66 -8.72 17.71
N LYS A 438 -5.55 -8.22 16.47
CA LYS A 438 -6.02 -6.90 16.04
C LYS A 438 -5.60 -5.81 17.04
N SER A 439 -4.35 -5.87 17.49
CA SER A 439 -3.79 -4.98 18.51
C SER A 439 -2.37 -4.54 18.17
N VAL A 440 -1.95 -3.40 18.72
CA VAL A 440 -0.54 -3.00 18.74
C VAL A 440 0.19 -3.78 19.84
N GLY A 441 1.42 -4.23 19.53
CA GLY A 441 2.29 -4.89 20.50
C GLY A 441 3.70 -4.31 20.45
N TYR A 442 4.40 -4.34 21.58
CA TYR A 442 5.80 -3.92 21.66
C TYR A 442 6.68 -4.77 20.72
N GLN A 443 7.59 -4.09 20.01
CA GLN A 443 8.61 -4.74 19.19
C GLN A 443 10.03 -4.46 19.70
N ARG A 444 10.39 -3.18 19.86
CA ARG A 444 11.74 -2.78 20.33
C ARG A 444 11.78 -1.31 20.77
N VAL A 445 12.81 -0.95 21.53
CA VAL A 445 13.19 0.43 21.83
C VAL A 445 14.09 1.00 20.73
N LYS A 446 13.94 2.29 20.42
CA LYS A 446 14.86 3.04 19.56
C LYS A 446 15.85 3.82 20.43
N SER A 447 17.11 3.41 20.43
CA SER A 447 18.18 4.22 21.01
C SER A 447 18.52 5.38 20.06
N ARG A 448 19.04 6.48 20.62
CA ARG A 448 19.61 7.58 19.81
C ARG A 448 20.85 7.12 19.03
N SER A 449 21.47 6.03 19.48
CA SER A 449 22.75 5.46 19.04
C SER A 449 22.64 4.28 18.07
N THR A 450 21.47 4.02 17.46
CA THR A 450 21.45 3.15 16.26
C THR A 450 22.04 3.93 15.08
N SER A 451 23.32 4.27 15.20
CA SER A 451 24.11 4.95 14.20
C SER A 451 24.39 3.92 13.11
N TYR A 452 23.60 3.96 12.04
CA TYR A 452 23.77 3.10 10.86
C TYR A 452 25.08 3.34 10.10
N LEU A 453 26.08 4.01 10.72
CA LEU A 453 27.37 4.38 10.14
C LEU A 453 27.22 4.81 8.67
N ASN A 454 26.30 5.76 8.43
CA ASN A 454 25.95 6.18 7.09
C ASN A 454 27.20 6.79 6.43
N ILE A 455 27.74 6.09 5.44
CA ILE A 455 28.93 6.51 4.70
C ILE A 455 28.59 6.59 3.22
N ARG A 456 29.21 7.54 2.50
CA ARG A 456 29.09 7.61 1.04
C ARG A 456 29.52 6.30 0.41
N ASP A 457 28.70 5.78 -0.50
CA ASP A 457 29.10 4.66 -1.34
C ASP A 457 30.11 5.13 -2.39
N VAL A 458 31.26 4.45 -2.44
CA VAL A 458 32.36 4.79 -3.37
C VAL A 458 32.28 4.04 -4.70
N ASN A 459 31.40 3.05 -4.80
CA ASN A 459 31.25 2.21 -5.99
C ASN A 459 30.24 2.80 -6.97
N ILE A 460 29.27 3.60 -6.48
CA ILE A 460 28.31 4.32 -7.31
C ILE A 460 28.83 5.74 -7.57
N PRO A 461 29.08 6.13 -8.84
CA PRO A 461 29.53 7.47 -9.15
C PRO A 461 28.46 8.51 -8.80
N THR A 462 28.89 9.72 -8.44
CA THR A 462 27.97 10.85 -8.27
C THR A 462 27.54 11.36 -9.64
N VAL A 463 26.23 11.43 -9.86
CA VAL A 463 25.62 11.87 -11.12
C VAL A 463 25.04 13.27 -10.97
N GLY A 464 25.49 14.19 -11.81
CA GLY A 464 24.97 15.56 -11.89
C GLY A 464 23.76 15.65 -12.80
N LEU A 465 22.69 16.28 -12.32
CA LEU A 465 21.43 16.47 -13.03
C LEU A 465 21.32 17.87 -13.62
N GLU A 466 21.07 17.94 -14.93
CA GLU A 466 20.77 19.20 -15.61
C GLU A 466 19.34 19.67 -15.26
N PRO A 467 19.08 20.97 -15.06
CA PRO A 467 17.74 21.48 -14.74
C PRO A 467 16.67 21.09 -15.78
N THR A 468 17.04 21.10 -17.07
CA THR A 468 16.16 20.74 -18.20
C THR A 468 15.68 19.28 -18.14
N LEU A 469 16.42 18.40 -17.46
CA LEU A 469 16.02 17.01 -17.28
C LEU A 469 14.75 16.89 -16.45
N PHE A 470 14.62 17.71 -15.41
CA PHE A 470 13.46 17.70 -14.54
C PHE A 470 12.19 18.17 -15.27
N ASP A 471 12.32 19.17 -16.15
CA ASP A 471 11.22 19.63 -17.00
C ASP A 471 10.79 18.54 -17.98
N GLY A 472 11.76 17.83 -18.58
CA GLY A 472 11.50 16.67 -19.45
C GLY A 472 10.74 15.56 -18.73
N VAL A 473 11.17 15.20 -17.51
CA VAL A 473 10.47 14.21 -16.68
C VAL A 473 9.07 14.69 -16.31
N THR A 474 8.92 15.95 -15.90
CA THR A 474 7.63 16.55 -15.52
C THR A 474 6.61 16.50 -16.66
N SER A 475 7.04 16.69 -17.91
CA SER A 475 6.15 16.60 -19.08
C SER A 475 5.61 15.19 -19.36
N ILE A 476 6.25 14.16 -18.82
CA ILE A 476 5.90 12.74 -19.02
C ILE A 476 4.99 12.23 -17.91
N VAL A 477 5.19 12.69 -16.67
CA VAL A 477 4.37 12.26 -15.54
C VAL A 477 2.91 12.63 -15.84
N PRO A 478 1.96 11.68 -15.77
CA PRO A 478 0.55 11.99 -15.94
C PRO A 478 0.17 13.14 -15.00
N SER A 479 -0.45 14.20 -15.53
CA SER A 479 -0.89 15.30 -14.67
C SER A 479 -1.86 14.72 -13.65
N ASN A 480 -1.64 15.05 -12.37
CA ASN A 480 -2.57 14.72 -11.30
C ASN A 480 -3.87 15.54 -11.40
N ASP A 481 -4.25 15.95 -12.61
CA ASP A 481 -5.56 16.50 -12.96
C ASP A 481 -6.61 15.37 -12.90
N ASP A 482 -6.62 14.63 -11.80
CA ASP A 482 -7.89 14.30 -11.16
C ASP A 482 -8.65 15.60 -11.15
N THR A 483 -9.82 15.60 -11.77
CA THR A 483 -10.72 16.74 -11.80
C THR A 483 -10.82 17.21 -10.35
N THR A 484 -10.11 18.29 -10.00
CA THR A 484 -9.92 18.60 -8.57
C THR A 484 -11.31 18.70 -7.97
N LEU A 485 -11.50 18.31 -6.71
CA LEU A 485 -12.82 18.44 -6.09
C LEU A 485 -13.43 19.82 -6.38
N ASP A 486 -12.60 20.86 -6.40
CA ASP A 486 -13.01 22.22 -6.78
C ASP A 486 -13.36 22.37 -8.27
N THR A 487 -12.64 21.73 -9.21
CA THR A 487 -13.02 21.64 -10.63
C THR A 487 -14.33 20.87 -10.84
N LEU A 488 -14.55 19.75 -10.15
CA LEU A 488 -15.80 18.98 -10.22
C LEU A 488 -16.99 19.76 -9.66
N VAL A 489 -16.80 20.37 -8.49
CA VAL A 489 -17.83 21.22 -7.86
C VAL A 489 -18.13 22.44 -8.72
N SER A 490 -17.12 23.02 -9.39
CA SER A 490 -17.32 24.13 -10.33
C SER A 490 -18.04 23.69 -11.60
N SER A 491 -17.77 22.48 -12.09
CA SER A 491 -18.37 21.94 -13.31
C SER A 491 -19.82 21.48 -13.09
N TYR A 492 -20.16 21.06 -11.87
CA TYR A 492 -21.49 20.55 -11.49
C TYR A 492 -22.00 21.23 -10.21
N PRO A 493 -22.36 22.53 -10.26
CA PRO A 493 -22.77 23.29 -9.08
C PRO A 493 -24.09 22.83 -8.47
N SER A 494 -24.88 22.04 -9.21
CA SER A 494 -26.15 21.47 -8.73
C SER A 494 -25.98 20.32 -7.75
N VAL A 495 -24.80 19.71 -7.67
CA VAL A 495 -24.53 18.57 -6.78
C VAL A 495 -23.90 19.06 -5.48
N SER A 496 -24.38 18.53 -4.35
CA SER A 496 -23.83 18.86 -3.03
C SER A 496 -22.34 18.58 -2.96
N ARG A 497 -21.58 19.52 -2.40
CA ARG A 497 -20.13 19.38 -2.17
C ARG A 497 -19.79 18.11 -1.38
N VAL A 498 -20.66 17.69 -0.46
CA VAL A 498 -20.47 16.47 0.34
C VAL A 498 -20.52 15.22 -0.53
N LEU A 499 -21.49 15.15 -1.46
CA LEU A 499 -21.60 14.04 -2.40
C LEU A 499 -20.40 14.02 -3.34
N MET A 500 -20.03 15.17 -3.91
CA MET A 500 -18.85 15.29 -4.78
C MET A 500 -17.56 14.90 -4.07
N ALA A 501 -17.38 15.31 -2.82
CA ALA A 501 -16.22 14.91 -2.02
C ALA A 501 -16.18 13.40 -1.81
N THR A 502 -17.34 12.76 -1.59
CA THR A 502 -17.43 11.31 -1.41
C THR A 502 -17.06 10.55 -2.69
N ILE A 503 -17.54 11.02 -3.84
CA ILE A 503 -17.25 10.42 -5.16
C ILE A 503 -15.76 10.58 -5.52
N HIS A 504 -15.21 11.76 -5.30
CA HIS A 504 -13.80 12.05 -5.54
C HIS A 504 -12.90 11.21 -4.62
N ASN A 505 -13.22 11.15 -3.32
CA ASN A 505 -12.43 10.41 -2.35
C ASN A 505 -12.55 8.89 -2.52
N SER A 506 -13.65 8.39 -3.09
CA SER A 506 -13.80 6.97 -3.41
C SER A 506 -13.10 6.56 -4.70
N GLY A 507 -12.53 7.49 -5.47
CA GLY A 507 -11.86 7.20 -6.75
C GLY A 507 -12.81 6.91 -7.91
N HIS A 508 -14.11 7.21 -7.79
CA HIS A 508 -15.11 6.93 -8.83
C HIS A 508 -15.47 8.17 -9.67
N SER A 509 -14.56 9.15 -9.77
CA SER A 509 -14.76 10.40 -10.54
C SER A 509 -15.02 10.12 -12.02
N ASP A 510 -14.26 9.20 -12.63
CA ASP A 510 -14.40 8.86 -14.05
C ASP A 510 -15.73 8.19 -14.35
N LEU A 511 -16.16 7.28 -13.46
CA LEU A 511 -17.46 6.62 -13.54
C LEU A 511 -18.60 7.65 -13.42
N PHE A 512 -18.50 8.58 -12.48
CA PHE A 512 -19.46 9.69 -12.35
C PHE A 512 -19.56 10.51 -13.64
N LEU A 513 -18.41 10.89 -14.23
CA LEU A 513 -18.37 11.65 -15.47
C LEU A 513 -18.97 10.87 -16.65
N ALA A 514 -18.67 9.57 -16.76
CA ALA A 514 -19.23 8.70 -17.79
C ALA A 514 -20.76 8.59 -17.66
N MET A 515 -21.27 8.32 -16.46
CA MET A 515 -22.72 8.24 -16.20
C MET A 515 -23.43 9.57 -16.43
N CYS A 516 -22.81 10.70 -16.07
CA CYS A 516 -23.38 12.03 -16.32
C CYS A 516 -23.53 12.33 -17.82
N ARG A 517 -22.62 11.83 -18.68
CA ARG A 517 -22.74 11.97 -20.14
C ARG A 517 -23.96 11.21 -20.68
N ILE A 518 -24.28 10.06 -20.08
CA ILE A 518 -25.36 9.16 -20.51
C ILE A 518 -26.73 9.62 -19.99
N LEU A 519 -26.86 9.89 -18.69
CA LEU A 519 -28.13 10.20 -18.04
C LEU A 519 -28.49 11.69 -18.05
N LYS A 520 -27.51 12.58 -18.22
CA LYS A 520 -27.67 14.04 -18.24
C LYS A 520 -28.30 14.64 -16.97
N ASP A 521 -28.47 13.86 -15.90
CA ASP A 521 -28.88 14.31 -14.57
C ASP A 521 -27.79 14.03 -13.53
N PRO A 522 -26.93 15.02 -13.22
CA PRO A 522 -25.80 14.82 -12.32
C PRO A 522 -26.21 14.63 -10.85
N VAL A 523 -27.38 15.14 -10.44
CA VAL A 523 -27.86 15.02 -9.05
C VAL A 523 -28.36 13.61 -8.79
N LEU A 524 -29.12 13.06 -9.75
CA LEU A 524 -29.57 11.68 -9.69
C LEU A 524 -28.37 10.71 -9.66
N VAL A 525 -27.42 10.90 -10.57
CA VAL A 525 -26.21 10.07 -10.65
C VAL A 525 -25.42 10.12 -9.35
N ALA A 526 -25.15 11.31 -8.81
CA ALA A 526 -24.37 11.44 -7.57
C ALA A 526 -25.04 10.73 -6.38
N ASN A 527 -26.36 10.86 -6.24
CA ASN A 527 -27.10 10.19 -5.17
C ASN A 527 -27.10 8.67 -5.32
N TRP A 528 -27.27 8.17 -6.55
CA TRP A 528 -27.22 6.73 -6.83
C TRP A 528 -25.82 6.17 -6.58
N LEU A 529 -24.80 6.89 -7.06
CA LEU A 529 -23.42 6.48 -6.94
C LEU A 529 -23.02 6.33 -5.46
N VAL A 530 -23.29 7.36 -4.65
CA VAL A 530 -22.92 7.37 -3.22
C VAL A 530 -23.74 6.40 -2.38
N ASN A 531 -25.05 6.30 -2.60
CA ASN A 531 -25.92 5.54 -1.69
C ASN A 531 -26.11 4.07 -2.06
N TYR A 532 -25.95 3.70 -3.34
CA TYR A 532 -26.32 2.37 -3.82
C TYR A 532 -25.20 1.65 -4.57
N ILE A 533 -24.42 2.37 -5.38
CA ILE A 533 -23.38 1.75 -6.23
C ILE A 533 -22.09 1.57 -5.41
N ILE A 534 -21.52 2.65 -4.85
CA ILE A 534 -20.28 2.61 -4.06
C ILE A 534 -20.35 1.61 -2.89
N PRO A 535 -21.47 1.49 -2.14
CA PRO A 535 -21.55 0.52 -1.05
C PRO A 535 -21.68 -0.94 -1.51
N GLY A 536 -22.06 -1.19 -2.77
CA GLY A 536 -22.43 -2.51 -3.28
C GLY A 536 -21.51 -3.08 -4.36
N LEU A 537 -20.53 -2.31 -4.85
CA LEU A 537 -19.63 -2.69 -5.93
C LEU A 537 -18.18 -2.67 -5.48
N ASP A 538 -17.46 -3.76 -5.77
CA ASP A 538 -16.00 -3.78 -5.72
C ASP A 538 -15.42 -3.04 -6.94
N ALA A 539 -14.27 -2.39 -6.75
CA ALA A 539 -13.72 -1.32 -7.59
C ALA A 539 -13.40 -1.69 -9.06
N ASP A 540 -13.50 -2.96 -9.45
CA ASP A 540 -12.95 -3.47 -10.72
C ASP A 540 -13.99 -3.76 -11.82
N SER A 541 -15.30 -3.65 -11.55
CA SER A 541 -16.34 -4.02 -12.53
C SER A 541 -17.45 -2.96 -12.60
N SER A 542 -17.24 -1.88 -13.36
CA SER A 542 -18.25 -0.83 -13.52
C SER A 542 -18.41 -0.44 -14.99
N ASP A 543 -19.26 -1.17 -15.71
CA ASP A 543 -19.76 -0.68 -17.00
C ASP A 543 -20.78 0.44 -16.74
N ALA A 544 -20.41 1.66 -17.13
CA ALA A 544 -21.22 2.85 -16.94
C ALA A 544 -22.57 2.76 -17.69
N GLU A 545 -22.63 2.05 -18.83
CA GLU A 545 -23.85 1.91 -19.62
C GLU A 545 -24.86 1.02 -18.90
N GLN A 546 -24.41 -0.17 -18.46
CA GLN A 546 -25.24 -1.11 -17.70
C GLN A 546 -25.81 -0.49 -16.42
N LEU A 547 -25.00 0.28 -15.68
CA LEU A 547 -25.45 1.00 -14.49
C LEU A 547 -26.51 2.08 -14.82
N CYS A 548 -26.34 2.79 -15.92
CA CYS A 548 -27.31 3.79 -16.37
C CYS A 548 -28.65 3.15 -16.76
N ASP A 549 -28.63 1.95 -17.34
CA ASP A 549 -29.84 1.24 -17.73
C ASP A 549 -30.65 0.76 -16.53
N VAL A 550 -29.99 0.33 -15.45
CA VAL A 550 -30.67 0.01 -14.19
C VAL A 550 -31.35 1.27 -13.60
N ILE A 551 -30.65 2.40 -13.62
CA ILE A 551 -31.20 3.68 -13.14
C ILE A 551 -32.43 4.09 -13.96
N ARG A 552 -32.36 3.98 -15.30
CA ARG A 552 -33.50 4.24 -16.20
C ARG A 552 -34.67 3.31 -15.89
N ALA A 553 -34.41 2.01 -15.76
CA ALA A 553 -35.46 1.03 -15.47
C ALA A 553 -36.19 1.31 -14.14
N VAL A 554 -35.48 1.79 -13.12
CA VAL A 554 -36.11 2.20 -11.86
C VAL A 554 -36.89 3.51 -12.03
N ASN A 555 -36.36 4.47 -12.77
CA ASN A 555 -37.04 5.75 -13.01
C ASN A 555 -38.32 5.58 -13.88
N ASP A 556 -38.28 4.66 -14.84
CA ASP A 556 -39.41 4.32 -15.71
C ASP A 556 -40.43 3.39 -15.02
N ASN A 557 -40.25 3.10 -13.73
CA ASN A 557 -41.06 2.16 -12.94
C ASN A 557 -41.17 0.76 -13.57
N ARG A 558 -40.11 0.31 -14.25
CA ARG A 558 -39.99 -1.07 -14.76
C ARG A 558 -39.35 -2.00 -13.74
N LEU A 559 -38.65 -1.44 -12.75
CA LEU A 559 -37.96 -2.17 -11.69
C LEU A 559 -38.12 -1.47 -10.34
N ASN A 560 -38.41 -2.24 -9.29
CA ASN A 560 -38.43 -1.74 -7.92
C ASN A 560 -37.00 -1.45 -7.41
N MET A 561 -36.83 -0.37 -6.63
CA MET A 561 -35.52 0.01 -6.05
C MET A 561 -34.87 -1.10 -5.20
N ILE A 562 -35.68 -1.82 -4.41
CA ILE A 562 -35.17 -2.92 -3.57
C ILE A 562 -34.66 -4.08 -4.45
N THR A 563 -35.38 -4.40 -5.52
CA THR A 563 -34.98 -5.41 -6.49
C THR A 563 -33.72 -4.97 -7.23
N ALA A 564 -33.66 -3.72 -7.68
CA ALA A 564 -32.51 -3.14 -8.36
C ALA A 564 -31.23 -3.26 -7.52
N ARG A 565 -31.30 -2.97 -6.22
CA ARG A 565 -30.16 -3.13 -5.31
C ARG A 565 -29.72 -4.58 -5.17
N ARG A 566 -30.67 -5.52 -5.08
CA ARG A 566 -30.36 -6.94 -4.90
C ARG A 566 -29.69 -7.54 -6.14
N ILE A 567 -30.13 -7.16 -7.33
CA ILE A 567 -29.66 -7.75 -8.58
C ILE A 567 -28.43 -7.07 -9.17
N LEU A 568 -28.01 -5.92 -8.63
CA LEU A 568 -26.97 -5.08 -9.23
C LEU A 568 -25.66 -5.87 -9.46
N ALA A 569 -25.20 -6.61 -8.45
CA ALA A 569 -23.98 -7.40 -8.55
C ALA A 569 -24.11 -8.57 -9.54
N ASP A 570 -25.22 -9.31 -9.46
CA ASP A 570 -25.48 -10.46 -10.34
C ASP A 570 -25.62 -10.04 -11.80
N PHE A 571 -26.27 -8.88 -12.05
CA PHE A 571 -26.45 -8.32 -13.38
C PHE A 571 -25.13 -7.91 -14.02
N LEU A 572 -24.27 -7.20 -13.29
CA LEU A 572 -22.97 -6.75 -13.81
C LEU A 572 -22.03 -7.92 -14.13
N MET A 573 -22.16 -9.04 -13.41
CA MET A 573 -21.39 -10.26 -13.69
C MET A 573 -21.95 -11.08 -14.85
N SER A 574 -23.22 -10.91 -15.20
CA SER A 574 -23.90 -11.71 -16.23
C SER A 574 -23.47 -11.35 -17.66
N GLY A 575 -23.08 -10.10 -17.90
CA GLY A 575 -22.78 -9.58 -19.24
C GLY A 575 -23.98 -9.53 -20.21
N LEU A 576 -25.20 -9.76 -19.71
CA LEU A 576 -26.44 -9.73 -20.49
C LEU A 576 -27.01 -8.32 -20.59
N GLU A 577 -27.86 -8.06 -21.60
CA GLU A 577 -28.67 -6.85 -21.61
C GLU A 577 -29.74 -6.90 -20.51
N LEU A 578 -30.05 -5.75 -19.90
CA LEU A 578 -30.97 -5.66 -18.75
C LEU A 578 -32.33 -6.31 -19.02
N ASN A 579 -32.87 -6.17 -20.24
CA ASN A 579 -34.17 -6.74 -20.60
C ASN A 579 -34.15 -8.27 -20.68
N GLU A 580 -33.03 -8.86 -21.07
CA GLU A 580 -32.84 -10.31 -21.13
C GLU A 580 -32.68 -10.87 -19.72
N PHE A 581 -31.83 -10.23 -18.92
CA PHE A 581 -31.62 -10.59 -17.52
C PHE A 581 -32.92 -10.57 -16.70
N LEU A 582 -33.74 -9.52 -16.87
CA LEU A 582 -35.02 -9.42 -16.16
C LEU A 582 -36.02 -10.51 -16.56
N LYS A 583 -35.97 -10.99 -17.81
CA LYS A 583 -36.83 -12.08 -18.30
C LYS A 583 -36.38 -13.43 -17.79
N GLU A 584 -35.07 -13.72 -17.81
CA GLU A 584 -34.52 -14.98 -17.33
C GLU A 584 -34.78 -15.20 -15.83
N HIS A 585 -34.77 -14.12 -15.05
CA HIS A 585 -34.98 -14.18 -13.60
C HIS A 585 -36.43 -13.89 -13.15
N ASP A 586 -37.38 -13.72 -14.09
CA ASP A 586 -38.80 -13.40 -13.84
C ASP A 586 -39.01 -12.18 -12.91
N LEU A 587 -38.24 -11.12 -13.13
CA LEU A 587 -38.18 -9.92 -12.29
C LEU A 587 -38.97 -8.72 -12.84
N VAL A 588 -39.67 -8.91 -13.96
CA VAL A 588 -40.47 -7.87 -14.60
C VAL A 588 -41.70 -7.55 -13.73
N LEU A 589 -41.95 -6.26 -13.51
CA LEU A 589 -43.14 -5.78 -12.80
C LEU A 589 -44.42 -6.15 -13.56
N LEU A 590 -45.47 -6.47 -12.81
CA LEU A 590 -46.79 -6.74 -13.34
C LEU A 590 -47.40 -5.45 -13.91
N ASP A 591 -48.21 -5.61 -14.95
CA ASP A 591 -48.96 -4.51 -15.57
C ASP A 591 -49.98 -3.92 -14.59
N ASP A 592 -50.40 -2.68 -14.85
CA ASP A 592 -51.30 -1.95 -13.94
C ASP A 592 -52.66 -2.66 -13.78
N GLU A 593 -53.16 -3.33 -14.82
CA GLU A 593 -54.46 -3.99 -14.80
C GLU A 593 -54.43 -5.28 -13.95
N THR A 594 -53.40 -6.12 -14.12
CA THR A 594 -53.19 -7.29 -13.26
C THR A 594 -52.86 -6.89 -11.83
N THR A 595 -52.08 -5.82 -11.63
CA THR A 595 -51.77 -5.26 -10.30
C THR A 595 -53.06 -4.88 -9.56
N ARG A 596 -53.99 -4.18 -10.22
CA ARG A 596 -55.28 -3.80 -9.61
C ARG A 596 -56.13 -5.01 -9.25
N SER A 597 -56.23 -5.99 -10.16
CA SER A 597 -56.97 -7.23 -9.92
C SER A 597 -56.44 -8.01 -8.70
N LEU A 598 -55.11 -8.11 -8.55
CA LEU A 598 -54.47 -8.77 -7.41
C LEU A 598 -54.69 -8.00 -6.09
N VAL A 599 -54.65 -6.67 -6.14
CA VAL A 599 -54.94 -5.84 -4.97
C VAL A 599 -56.40 -6.02 -4.53
N ASP A 600 -57.35 -6.03 -5.48
CA ASP A 600 -58.78 -6.22 -5.19
C ASP A 600 -59.07 -7.62 -4.63
N ASP A 601 -58.45 -8.67 -5.17
CA ASP A 601 -58.53 -10.05 -4.65
C ASP A 601 -57.97 -10.15 -3.22
N TYR A 602 -56.86 -9.47 -2.93
CA TYR A 602 -56.28 -9.43 -1.59
C TYR A 602 -57.20 -8.73 -0.59
N LEU A 603 -57.76 -7.58 -0.97
CA LEU A 603 -58.70 -6.84 -0.13
C LEU A 603 -59.93 -7.70 0.19
N LEU A 604 -60.51 -8.38 -0.82
CA LEU A 604 -61.65 -9.28 -0.64
C LEU A 604 -61.36 -10.45 0.31
N LYS A 605 -60.14 -11.01 0.27
CA LYS A 605 -59.77 -12.18 1.07
C LYS A 605 -59.34 -11.86 2.50
N HIS A 606 -58.76 -10.68 2.74
CA HIS A 606 -58.04 -10.41 3.99
C HIS A 606 -58.50 -9.16 4.73
N VAL A 607 -59.21 -8.24 4.06
CA VAL A 607 -59.52 -6.91 4.60
C VAL A 607 -61.01 -6.65 4.38
N GLY A 608 -61.86 -7.21 5.24
CA GLY A 608 -63.33 -7.11 5.13
C GLY A 608 -63.94 -5.69 5.20
N SER A 609 -63.12 -4.65 5.36
CA SER A 609 -63.51 -3.22 5.30
C SER A 609 -62.35 -2.35 4.80
N LEU A 610 -62.62 -1.33 3.98
CA LEU A 610 -61.60 -0.43 3.42
C LEU A 610 -60.66 0.19 4.50
N PRO A 611 -59.34 0.25 4.25
CA PRO A 611 -58.37 0.74 5.24
C PRO A 611 -58.44 2.26 5.43
N ASN A 612 -58.34 2.72 6.69
CA ASN A 612 -58.22 4.14 7.05
C ASN A 612 -56.89 4.75 6.53
N SER A 613 -56.83 6.07 6.34
CA SER A 613 -55.65 6.76 5.77
C SER A 613 -54.33 6.51 6.52
N SER A 614 -54.39 6.29 7.84
CA SER A 614 -53.24 5.94 8.68
C SER A 614 -52.71 4.51 8.46
N SER A 615 -53.54 3.60 7.96
CA SER A 615 -53.24 2.17 7.80
C SER A 615 -52.82 1.78 6.38
N ILE A 616 -53.00 2.67 5.38
CA ILE A 616 -52.70 2.41 3.97
C ILE A 616 -51.24 1.96 3.78
N THR A 617 -50.28 2.62 4.44
CA THR A 617 -48.86 2.29 4.30
C THR A 617 -48.54 0.87 4.77
N GLN A 618 -49.24 0.40 5.81
CA GLN A 618 -49.08 -0.96 6.33
C GLN A 618 -49.70 -1.98 5.37
N VAL A 619 -50.91 -1.70 4.87
CA VAL A 619 -51.62 -2.57 3.91
C VAL A 619 -50.87 -2.68 2.59
N VAL A 620 -50.30 -1.59 2.06
CA VAL A 620 -49.45 -1.62 0.86
C VAL A 620 -48.24 -2.52 1.10
N ARG A 621 -47.59 -2.40 2.27
CA ARG A 621 -46.43 -3.25 2.62
C ARG A 621 -46.81 -4.72 2.67
N ASP A 622 -47.97 -5.05 3.25
CA ASP A 622 -48.44 -6.43 3.39
C ASP A 622 -48.81 -7.04 2.02
N ILE A 623 -49.47 -6.27 1.13
CA ILE A 623 -49.78 -6.69 -0.25
C ILE A 623 -48.49 -6.95 -1.04
N VAL A 624 -47.55 -6.01 -1.01
CA VAL A 624 -46.27 -6.15 -1.73
C VAL A 624 -45.43 -7.31 -1.16
N ALA A 625 -45.52 -7.56 0.15
CA ALA A 625 -44.89 -8.73 0.75
C ALA A 625 -45.55 -10.05 0.34
N HIS A 626 -46.88 -10.07 0.17
CA HIS A 626 -47.64 -11.28 -0.14
C HIS A 626 -47.44 -11.76 -1.58
N TYR A 627 -47.49 -10.85 -2.56
CA TYR A 627 -47.31 -11.18 -3.98
C TYR A 627 -45.86 -10.99 -4.48
N GLY A 628 -44.97 -10.54 -3.60
CA GLY A 628 -43.54 -10.41 -3.87
C GLY A 628 -43.14 -9.16 -4.66
N TYR A 629 -41.88 -9.13 -5.10
CA TYR A 629 -41.20 -7.94 -5.64
C TYR A 629 -41.70 -7.43 -7.01
N ARG A 630 -42.76 -8.05 -7.54
CA ARG A 630 -43.33 -7.81 -8.88
C ARG A 630 -44.43 -6.74 -8.89
N LEU A 631 -44.93 -6.33 -7.73
CA LEU A 631 -45.88 -5.23 -7.61
C LEU A 631 -45.15 -3.91 -7.35
N SER A 632 -45.55 -2.87 -8.07
CA SER A 632 -45.07 -1.50 -7.83
C SER A 632 -45.75 -0.93 -6.58
N TYR A 633 -44.96 -0.50 -5.60
CA TYR A 633 -45.47 0.11 -4.36
C TYR A 633 -46.35 1.35 -4.65
N ARG A 634 -46.00 2.10 -5.70
CA ARG A 634 -46.73 3.30 -6.11
C ARG A 634 -48.08 2.95 -6.73
N THR A 635 -48.11 2.01 -7.67
CA THR A 635 -49.36 1.59 -8.34
C THR A 635 -50.35 1.01 -7.34
N VAL A 636 -49.88 0.20 -6.38
CA VAL A 636 -50.71 -0.34 -5.30
C VAL A 636 -51.25 0.77 -4.40
N LYS A 637 -50.41 1.73 -4.03
CA LYS A 637 -50.82 2.88 -3.19
C LYS A 637 -51.82 3.78 -3.90
N ASP A 638 -51.60 4.10 -5.17
CA ASP A 638 -52.47 4.97 -5.96
C ASP A 638 -53.84 4.32 -6.19
N HIS A 639 -53.88 3.00 -6.43
CA HIS A 639 -55.14 2.25 -6.51
C HIS A 639 -55.88 2.24 -5.17
N LEU A 640 -55.19 1.94 -4.05
CA LEU A 640 -55.79 1.96 -2.72
C LEU A 640 -56.32 3.34 -2.32
N LEU A 641 -55.61 4.42 -2.67
CA LEU A 641 -56.07 5.79 -2.43
C LEU A 641 -57.30 6.14 -3.29
N GLY A 642 -57.38 5.62 -4.51
CA GLY A 642 -58.55 5.77 -5.38
C GLY A 642 -59.78 4.97 -4.92
N CYS A 643 -59.60 3.89 -4.17
CA CYS A 643 -60.68 3.07 -3.62
C CYS A 643 -61.31 3.64 -2.33
N ILE A 644 -60.71 4.65 -1.71
CA ILE A 644 -61.25 5.29 -0.50
C ILE A 644 -62.23 6.37 -0.95
N PRO A 645 -63.54 6.29 -0.59
CA PRO A 645 -64.47 7.35 -0.90
C PRO A 645 -64.04 8.65 -0.21
N SER A 646 -64.01 9.74 -1.00
CA SER A 646 -63.61 11.10 -0.58
C SER A 646 -64.44 11.67 0.55
#